data_AF-A0A9K3M6C1-F1
#
_entry.id   AF-A0A9K3M6C1-F1
#
_cell.length_a   1.000
_cell.length_b   1.000
_cell.length_c   1.000
_cell.angle_alpha   90.00
_cell.angle_beta   90.00
_cell.angle_gamma   90.00
#
_symmetry.space_group_name_H-M   'P 1'
#
loop_
_entity.id
_entity.type
_entity.pdbx_description
1 polymer ?
#
loop_
_entity_poly.entity_id
_entity_poly.type
_entity_poly.pdbx_seq_one_letter_code
_entity_poly.pdbx_strand_id
1 'polypeptide(L)'
;MVDALTPQTDYGNDDPIWIDNAWLDTVVVIGLTLFILCLMNLSKVPTSKMGMIYGILGMGCLIAGYWADESYTYGEGLWLIAASMAPGAILGLLSAMSVEITGLPELVGAYNGFGGLAAALEGIGLYLDPMAEFLVREGKIMARQTNAMLWVQAIALIFSIVIGMMTFTGSMIACLKLHGTIASKPRVVPYRWGVTLLLFAAIIVFGTFSFTGGQTWNDRGLGLAFICIVTALSGIYGIIAVMAIGGGDMPVSISFLNSLSGFSTSMAGFMLSNKALVVAGSFVFCSGIILTLVMCHAMNRSITHVLIGGFGDGAGPAHEAKKVEGTVKEVSPEDVIEMMTDAKSIIIVPGYGMAVAKAQHAIAQLTTKLRSRGVNVRFAIHPVAGRLPGHMNVLLAEAHVPYDITLSMDDINKDFPETDLALVLGANDTVNPAAETDPSSPIAGMPVLQVWKAKKSITMKRSLRVGYAGVDNPLFVNENNYMFLGDAKQSLEKLLALLGGKDADASKRGDVEQPIVAKEIKVDPFFSQITELKSKTFLKVGVCKEIAEEQEKRVAIVPEIAKRLLKSGIQVVVESSAGDGGGFYDAEYISMGCDILGTAQQVYDVVDVIVKIREPEIHPVTKKHEIEMLASGKTMISFVGPRTDQGKKLMDIAKGAGVNLLAVDAIPRVSRAQSLDVLSSQAKIAGYRAVVEAANIYQRFLNGEITAAGSFAASKVLVVGAGVAGLAAVSTASNMGAIVRAFDTRLECKEQVESLGGEFLVLEFNEDGDDAGTGYAKVMSDAFYEKEMEMFREQAHECNIIITTAAIPGRPAPKLIMKDAVDNMAPGSVIVDLAGSTGGNCELTKPGETYVYDNRVTIIGTTDLISRMSWQASSMYSNNMANLLDLLCPVPADKNGKKSFVIDMEDPVVRGMTCVYNKEISWPPPDSVGRTSAVQKNEDGEKAASDAVKSPPKPSIFSKRVFDLTTIGELVGMAFFFIFMGIVAAYAPVSFVVQLLYFILAGFLGYYLIWAVEPALFSPLMSTSNSLSGVVILGGILMVSTPRGTATNVLGCVAISVAAINVFGGFAVSYRMLLMFKKEKQS
;
A
#
# COMPACT_ATOMS: atom_id res chain seq x y z
N MET A 1 72.34 36.98 38.46
CA MET A 1 73.21 37.09 37.25
C MET A 1 72.51 36.33 36.15
N VAL A 2 72.16 37.02 35.06
CA VAL A 2 71.29 36.58 33.94
C VAL A 2 69.79 36.68 34.28
N ASP A 3 69.24 37.88 34.55
CA ASP A 3 68.68 38.79 33.54
C ASP A 3 69.59 39.18 32.37
N ALA A 4 69.35 38.58 31.20
CA ALA A 4 69.47 39.22 29.90
C ALA A 4 69.01 38.25 28.79
N LEU A 5 68.15 38.75 27.89
CA LEU A 5 67.78 38.21 26.57
C LEU A 5 66.53 37.31 26.51
N THR A 6 65.33 37.93 26.48
CA THR A 6 64.47 37.98 25.27
C THR A 6 63.27 38.93 25.48
N PRO A 7 62.81 39.70 24.47
CA PRO A 7 61.73 40.68 24.62
C PRO A 7 60.32 40.10 24.34
N GLN A 8 59.34 40.79 24.95
CA GLN A 8 57.89 40.75 24.81
C GLN A 8 57.28 40.17 23.51
N THR A 9 56.29 39.29 23.67
CA THR A 9 54.91 39.54 23.23
C THR A 9 53.94 38.78 24.14
N ASP A 10 53.08 39.55 24.82
CA ASP A 10 51.94 39.11 25.62
C ASP A 10 50.93 38.38 24.71
N TYR A 11 50.73 37.08 24.92
CA TYR A 11 49.54 36.36 24.47
C TYR A 11 48.83 35.85 25.72
N GLY A 12 48.00 36.73 26.30
CA GLY A 12 47.05 36.36 27.33
C GLY A 12 45.96 35.45 26.75
N ASN A 13 45.80 34.30 27.40
CA ASN A 13 44.73 33.32 27.21
C ASN A 13 43.34 33.92 27.50
N ASP A 14 42.73 34.62 26.56
CA ASP A 14 41.31 34.98 26.58
C ASP A 14 40.70 34.80 25.18
N ASP A 15 40.54 33.54 24.76
CA ASP A 15 39.65 33.16 23.65
C ASP A 15 38.27 32.78 24.24
N PRO A 16 37.19 33.56 24.04
CA PRO A 16 35.86 33.21 24.57
C PRO A 16 35.14 32.24 23.61
N ILE A 17 35.63 31.00 23.50
CA ILE A 17 35.03 29.97 22.64
C ILE A 17 33.70 29.47 23.24
N TRP A 18 32.59 30.05 22.77
CA TRP A 18 31.18 29.74 23.05
C TRP A 18 30.75 29.89 24.53
N ILE A 19 30.00 30.95 24.84
CA ILE A 19 28.98 30.80 25.90
C ILE A 19 27.88 29.95 25.28
N ASP A 20 27.98 28.63 25.45
CA ASP A 20 26.92 27.68 25.12
C ASP A 20 25.66 28.04 25.90
N ASN A 21 24.64 28.58 25.23
CA ASN A 21 23.26 28.51 25.74
C ASN A 21 22.77 27.06 25.58
N ALA A 22 23.36 26.14 26.35
CA ALA A 22 23.10 24.70 26.29
C ALA A 22 21.60 24.37 26.40
N TRP A 23 20.84 25.23 27.09
CA TRP A 23 19.39 25.10 27.22
C TRP A 23 18.64 25.36 25.90
N LEU A 24 19.03 26.37 25.11
CA LEU A 24 18.36 26.67 23.83
C LEU A 24 18.68 25.60 22.79
N ASP A 25 19.94 25.14 22.74
CA ASP A 25 20.33 24.03 21.88
C ASP A 25 19.55 22.74 22.24
N THR A 26 19.30 22.51 23.53
CA THR A 26 18.41 21.43 23.99
C THR A 26 16.98 21.60 23.50
N VAL A 27 16.42 22.83 23.58
CA VAL A 27 15.08 23.14 23.05
C VAL A 27 15.00 22.91 21.54
N VAL A 28 16.03 23.30 20.80
CA VAL A 28 16.13 23.05 19.35
C VAL A 28 16.12 21.56 19.04
N VAL A 29 16.92 20.76 19.75
CA VAL A 29 16.94 19.30 19.57
C VAL A 29 15.57 18.68 19.88
N ILE A 30 14.91 19.09 20.95
CA ILE A 30 13.56 18.63 21.31
C ILE A 30 12.56 18.99 20.20
N GLY A 31 12.55 20.25 19.75
CA GLY A 31 11.66 20.72 18.69
C GLY A 31 11.83 19.96 17.38
N LEU A 32 13.09 19.75 16.95
CA LEU A 32 13.40 18.99 15.74
C LEU A 32 13.06 17.49 15.88
N THR A 33 13.25 16.91 17.06
CA THR A 33 12.82 15.54 17.36
C THR A 33 11.31 15.40 17.25
N LEU A 34 10.55 16.38 17.74
CA LEU A 34 9.10 16.44 17.59
C LEU A 34 8.67 16.59 16.12
N PHE A 35 9.43 17.32 15.29
CA PHE A 35 9.20 17.35 13.84
C PHE A 35 9.44 16.00 13.17
N ILE A 36 10.46 15.26 13.58
CA ILE A 36 10.71 13.88 13.13
C ILE A 36 9.53 12.97 13.52
N LEU A 37 9.11 13.01 14.79
CA LEU A 37 7.95 12.24 15.29
C LEU A 37 6.64 12.64 14.60
N CYS A 38 6.51 13.91 14.21
CA CYS A 38 5.39 14.42 13.42
C CYS A 38 5.31 13.67 12.09
N LEU A 39 6.37 13.74 11.27
CA LEU A 39 6.43 13.10 9.96
C LEU A 39 6.31 11.57 10.06
N MET A 40 6.98 10.96 11.04
CA MET A 40 6.93 9.51 11.26
C MET A 40 5.51 9.01 11.57
N ASN A 41 4.78 9.70 12.45
CA ASN A 41 3.41 9.30 12.81
C ASN A 41 2.37 9.73 11.77
N LEU A 42 2.70 10.66 10.87
CA LEU A 42 1.91 11.00 9.68
C LEU A 42 2.01 9.95 8.56
N SER A 43 2.78 8.87 8.75
CA SER A 43 2.89 7.79 7.77
C SER A 43 1.62 6.93 7.64
N LYS A 44 0.86 6.77 8.74
CA LYS A 44 -0.34 5.91 8.79
C LYS A 44 -1.55 6.64 9.32
N VAL A 45 -2.74 6.34 8.78
CA VAL A 45 -4.01 6.99 9.19
C VAL A 45 -4.25 6.93 10.71
N PRO A 46 -4.06 5.80 11.43
CA PRO A 46 -4.33 5.71 12.86
C PRO A 46 -3.43 6.60 13.73
N THR A 47 -2.18 6.80 13.35
CA THR A 47 -1.18 7.58 14.10
C THR A 47 -1.12 9.04 13.68
N SER A 48 -1.70 9.39 12.53
CA SER A 48 -1.60 10.72 11.91
C SER A 48 -2.03 11.88 12.82
N LYS A 49 -3.04 11.69 13.67
CA LYS A 49 -3.50 12.68 14.65
C LYS A 49 -2.45 12.97 15.72
N MET A 50 -1.75 11.94 16.20
CA MET A 50 -0.64 12.11 17.14
C MET A 50 0.56 12.77 16.45
N GLY A 51 0.84 12.38 15.19
CA GLY A 51 1.85 13.05 14.36
C GLY A 51 1.61 14.56 14.28
N MET A 52 0.38 14.96 13.99
CA MET A 52 -0.02 16.35 13.94
C MET A 52 0.24 17.10 15.26
N ILE A 53 -0.10 16.48 16.39
CA ILE A 53 0.14 17.07 17.73
C ILE A 53 1.64 17.26 17.97
N TYR A 54 2.49 16.30 17.60
CA TYR A 54 3.94 16.47 17.71
C TYR A 54 4.45 17.65 16.88
N GLY A 55 3.90 17.88 15.68
CA GLY A 55 4.25 19.04 14.87
C GLY A 55 3.92 20.38 15.54
N ILE A 56 2.71 20.48 16.10
CA ILE A 56 2.26 21.68 16.85
C ILE A 56 3.14 21.90 18.09
N LEU A 57 3.40 20.85 18.86
CA LEU A 57 4.24 20.93 20.06
C LEU A 57 5.68 21.28 19.71
N GLY A 58 6.24 20.72 18.64
CA GLY A 58 7.58 21.04 18.15
C GLY A 58 7.72 22.50 17.75
N MET A 59 6.75 23.02 16.99
CA MET A 59 6.76 24.42 16.58
C MET A 59 6.59 25.36 17.78
N GLY A 60 5.65 25.05 18.68
CA GLY A 60 5.44 25.80 19.91
C GLY A 60 6.68 25.81 20.81
N CYS A 61 7.37 24.67 20.92
CA CYS A 61 8.62 24.53 21.67
C CYS A 61 9.73 25.41 21.09
N LEU A 62 9.91 25.41 19.76
CA LEU A 62 10.88 26.28 19.10
C LEU A 62 10.55 27.76 19.29
N ILE A 63 9.31 28.18 18.99
CA ILE A 63 8.90 29.58 19.18
C ILE A 63 9.09 30.02 20.64
N ALA A 64 8.66 29.20 21.60
CA ALA A 64 8.81 29.51 23.02
C ALA A 64 10.28 29.61 23.46
N GLY A 65 11.15 28.73 22.96
CA GLY A 65 12.59 28.77 23.23
C GLY A 65 13.23 30.06 22.76
N TYR A 66 13.02 30.43 21.49
CA TYR A 66 13.58 31.67 20.93
C TYR A 66 12.94 32.92 21.53
N TRP A 67 11.69 32.84 21.96
CA TRP A 67 11.02 33.94 22.66
C TRP A 67 11.55 34.12 24.10
N ALA A 68 11.89 33.03 24.79
CA ALA A 68 12.40 33.07 26.17
C ALA A 68 13.89 33.45 26.27
N ASP A 69 14.65 33.38 25.18
CA ASP A 69 16.07 33.74 25.19
C ASP A 69 16.24 35.27 25.18
N GLU A 70 16.82 35.79 26.26
CA GLU A 70 17.11 37.22 26.45
C GLU A 70 18.07 37.78 25.39
N SER A 71 18.86 36.92 24.74
CA SER A 71 19.76 37.30 23.63
C SER A 71 19.01 37.73 22.38
N TYR A 72 17.74 37.31 22.22
CA TYR A 72 16.91 37.60 21.06
C TYR A 72 15.80 38.62 21.35
N THR A 73 15.87 39.31 22.48
CA THR A 73 14.90 40.34 22.87
C THR A 73 15.59 41.65 23.25
N TYR A 74 15.31 42.72 22.51
CA TYR A 74 15.89 44.04 22.81
C TYR A 74 15.07 44.75 23.91
N GLY A 75 15.62 44.84 25.12
CA GLY A 75 14.98 45.52 26.27
C GLY A 75 13.63 44.89 26.65
N GLU A 76 12.62 45.71 27.02
CA GLU A 76 11.24 45.25 27.30
C GLU A 76 10.45 44.81 26.04
N GLY A 77 11.11 44.24 25.03
CA GLY A 77 10.58 43.96 23.69
C GLY A 77 9.81 42.65 23.53
N LEU A 78 9.66 41.84 24.58
CA LEU A 78 8.96 40.54 24.54
C LEU A 78 7.54 40.61 23.97
N TRP A 79 6.83 41.72 24.21
CA TRP A 79 5.47 41.93 23.70
C TRP A 79 5.43 42.14 22.18
N LEU A 80 6.52 42.61 21.56
CA LEU A 80 6.56 42.94 20.14
C LEU A 80 6.53 41.66 19.27
N ILE A 81 7.14 40.57 19.75
CA ILE A 81 7.06 39.25 19.12
C ILE A 81 5.59 38.79 19.09
N ALA A 82 4.91 38.85 20.24
CA ALA A 82 3.47 38.51 20.33
C ALA A 82 2.60 39.40 19.45
N ALA A 83 2.82 40.72 19.48
CA ALA A 83 2.06 41.69 18.71
C ALA A 83 2.26 41.51 17.20
N SER A 84 3.45 41.11 16.76
CA SER A 84 3.76 40.83 15.35
C SER A 84 3.18 39.48 14.90
N MET A 85 3.14 38.49 15.79
CA MET A 85 2.59 37.16 15.48
C MET A 85 1.05 37.16 15.43
N ALA A 86 0.38 37.96 16.26
CA ALA A 86 -1.07 37.94 16.43
C ALA A 86 -1.87 38.20 15.12
N PRO A 87 -1.58 39.22 14.29
CA PRO A 87 -2.32 39.45 13.04
C PRO A 87 -2.25 38.26 12.09
N GLY A 88 -1.06 37.67 11.95
CA GLY A 88 -0.83 36.50 11.10
C GLY A 88 -1.52 35.25 11.62
N ALA A 89 -1.43 35.00 12.92
CA ALA A 89 -2.10 33.89 13.58
C ALA A 89 -3.63 33.98 13.43
N ILE A 90 -4.20 35.18 13.66
CA ILE A 90 -5.64 35.44 13.52
C ILE A 90 -6.07 35.21 12.06
N LEU A 91 -5.36 35.79 11.10
CA LEU A 91 -5.69 35.65 9.68
C LEU A 91 -5.59 34.19 9.23
N GLY A 92 -4.51 33.49 9.60
CA GLY A 92 -4.32 32.07 9.28
C GLY A 92 -5.41 31.18 9.87
N LEU A 93 -5.77 31.37 11.15
CA LEU A 93 -6.84 30.59 11.79
C LEU A 93 -8.21 30.89 11.16
N LEU A 94 -8.56 32.16 10.96
CA LEU A 94 -9.86 32.55 10.38
C LEU A 94 -10.02 32.03 8.95
N SER A 95 -8.97 32.14 8.12
CA SER A 95 -9.01 31.62 6.74
C SER A 95 -9.07 30.09 6.71
N ALA A 96 -8.34 29.38 7.57
CA ALA A 96 -8.43 27.92 7.70
C ALA A 96 -9.81 27.41 8.14
N MET A 97 -10.47 28.14 9.06
CA MET A 97 -11.80 27.78 9.58
C MET A 97 -12.93 28.11 8.61
N SER A 98 -12.79 29.17 7.81
CA SER A 98 -13.85 29.66 6.90
C SER A 98 -13.86 28.99 5.53
N VAL A 99 -12.73 28.44 5.06
CA VAL A 99 -12.65 27.85 3.72
C VAL A 99 -13.48 26.57 3.58
N GLU A 100 -14.11 26.37 2.42
CA GLU A 100 -14.71 25.09 2.07
C GLU A 100 -13.63 24.03 1.78
N ILE A 101 -13.96 22.74 1.94
CA ILE A 101 -12.98 21.65 1.74
C ILE A 101 -12.47 21.58 0.31
N THR A 102 -13.35 21.92 -0.65
CA THR A 102 -13.01 22.05 -2.07
C THR A 102 -12.00 23.16 -2.37
N GLY A 103 -11.90 24.18 -1.50
CA GLY A 103 -10.95 25.28 -1.57
C GLY A 103 -9.66 25.06 -0.75
N LEU A 104 -9.48 23.88 -0.14
CA LEU A 104 -8.25 23.60 0.60
C LEU A 104 -6.97 23.63 -0.26
N PRO A 105 -6.97 23.15 -1.52
CA PRO A 105 -5.76 23.16 -2.35
C PRO A 105 -5.20 24.57 -2.61
N GLU A 106 -6.08 25.53 -2.88
CA GLU A 106 -5.70 26.93 -3.10
C GLU A 106 -5.20 27.58 -1.79
N LEU A 107 -5.84 27.29 -0.66
CA LEU A 107 -5.40 27.84 0.62
C LEU A 107 -4.03 27.30 1.07
N VAL A 108 -3.81 25.99 0.92
CA VAL A 108 -2.52 25.33 1.22
C VAL A 108 -1.41 25.91 0.33
N GLY A 109 -1.69 26.11 -0.96
CA GLY A 109 -0.76 26.77 -1.89
C GLY A 109 -0.44 28.21 -1.50
N ALA A 110 -1.42 28.96 -0.96
CA ALA A 110 -1.24 30.34 -0.54
C ALA A 110 -0.36 30.44 0.72
N TYR A 111 -0.59 29.60 1.72
CA TYR A 111 0.23 29.53 2.93
C TYR A 111 1.71 29.24 2.63
N ASN A 112 1.97 28.36 1.68
CA ASN A 112 3.33 28.12 1.20
C ASN A 112 3.99 29.39 0.64
N GLY A 113 3.24 30.17 -0.13
CA GLY A 113 3.72 31.42 -0.69
C GLY A 113 4.12 32.42 0.41
N PHE A 114 3.34 32.51 1.48
CA PHE A 114 3.67 33.34 2.63
C PHE A 114 4.94 32.88 3.35
N GLY A 115 5.18 31.57 3.49
CA GLY A 115 6.46 31.05 3.99
C GLY A 115 7.67 31.53 3.17
N GLY A 116 7.56 31.47 1.83
CA GLY A 116 8.60 32.00 0.93
C GLY A 116 8.79 33.52 1.05
N LEU A 117 7.69 34.28 1.19
CA LEU A 117 7.77 35.73 1.39
C LEU A 117 8.47 36.08 2.71
N ALA A 118 8.19 35.36 3.79
CA ALA A 118 8.88 35.56 5.07
C ALA A 118 10.40 35.38 4.93
N ALA A 119 10.85 34.30 4.30
CA ALA A 119 12.29 34.05 4.05
C ALA A 119 12.94 35.15 3.18
N ALA A 120 12.21 35.68 2.19
CA ALA A 120 12.71 36.79 1.38
C ALA A 120 12.81 38.10 2.17
N LEU A 121 11.82 38.41 3.00
CA LEU A 121 11.83 39.58 3.89
C LEU A 121 12.99 39.49 4.90
N GLU A 122 13.31 38.28 5.36
CA GLU A 122 14.47 38.06 6.24
C GLU A 122 15.79 38.38 5.56
N GLY A 123 15.97 37.92 4.31
CA GLY A 123 17.16 38.25 3.52
C GLY A 123 17.30 39.75 3.26
N ILE A 124 16.20 40.42 2.91
CA ILE A 124 16.19 41.88 2.67
C ILE A 124 16.49 42.64 3.96
N GLY A 125 15.85 42.26 5.07
CA GLY A 125 16.03 42.98 6.32
C GLY A 125 17.40 42.76 6.92
N LEU A 126 18.03 41.59 6.75
CA LEU A 126 19.41 41.37 7.18
C LEU A 126 20.38 42.23 6.35
N TYR A 127 20.16 42.36 5.04
CA TYR A 127 20.96 43.26 4.20
C TYR A 127 20.85 44.73 4.64
N LEU A 128 19.68 45.13 5.15
CA LEU A 128 19.41 46.49 5.61
C LEU A 128 19.92 46.79 7.02
N ASP A 129 20.40 45.80 7.76
CA ASP A 129 20.82 45.99 9.15
C ASP A 129 22.08 46.88 9.20
N PRO A 130 22.01 48.06 9.86
CA PRO A 130 23.18 48.93 10.03
C PRO A 130 24.28 48.27 10.87
N MET A 131 23.91 47.35 11.76
CA MET A 131 24.83 46.61 12.65
C MET A 131 25.38 45.33 12.01
N ALA A 132 24.88 44.93 10.84
CA ALA A 132 25.44 43.85 10.02
C ALA A 132 26.64 44.35 9.21
N GLU A 133 27.59 45.01 9.87
CA GLU A 133 28.65 45.77 9.22
C GLU A 133 29.55 44.91 8.33
N PHE A 134 29.59 43.58 8.56
CA PHE A 134 29.93 42.54 7.58
C PHE A 134 29.30 41.21 8.04
N LEU A 135 28.03 40.95 7.69
CA LEU A 135 27.28 39.67 7.81
C LEU A 135 27.28 38.84 9.13
N VAL A 136 27.88 39.29 10.24
CA VAL A 136 27.54 38.85 11.62
C VAL A 136 27.85 40.03 12.57
N ARG A 137 26.91 40.36 13.47
CA ARG A 137 27.04 41.42 14.48
C ARG A 137 28.11 41.05 15.52
N GLU A 138 29.08 41.92 15.78
CA GLU A 138 29.84 41.87 17.04
C GLU A 138 29.09 42.66 18.13
N GLY A 139 28.46 41.91 19.02
CA GLY A 139 28.27 42.32 20.40
C GLY A 139 29.16 41.44 21.29
N LYS A 140 30.46 41.75 21.33
CA LYS A 140 31.55 41.17 22.17
C LYS A 140 32.28 39.93 21.60
N ILE A 141 33.55 40.20 21.25
CA ILE A 141 34.75 39.35 21.19
C ILE A 141 34.49 37.88 20.86
N MET A 142 34.66 37.52 19.58
CA MET A 142 35.13 36.18 19.16
C MET A 142 35.68 36.20 17.73
N ALA A 143 37.01 36.13 17.65
CA ALA A 143 37.86 35.67 16.55
C ALA A 143 37.55 36.12 15.09
N ARG A 144 38.34 37.07 14.60
CA ARG A 144 38.93 37.18 13.23
C ARG A 144 38.21 36.32 12.14
N GLN A 145 37.06 36.76 11.63
CA GLN A 145 36.39 36.05 10.53
C GLN A 145 37.21 36.14 9.22
N THR A 146 37.41 35.00 8.55
CA THR A 146 37.99 34.92 7.20
C THR A 146 37.03 35.41 6.11
N ASN A 147 37.54 36.06 5.05
CA ASN A 147 36.77 36.53 3.88
C ASN A 147 35.77 35.51 3.29
N ALA A 148 36.02 34.20 3.45
CA ALA A 148 35.19 33.13 2.89
C ALA A 148 33.79 33.00 3.55
N MET A 149 33.65 33.23 4.87
CA MET A 149 32.34 33.10 5.57
C MET A 149 31.36 34.17 5.10
N LEU A 150 31.86 35.37 4.85
CA LEU A 150 31.08 36.50 4.34
C LEU A 150 30.40 36.16 3.02
N TRP A 151 31.16 35.56 2.08
CA TRP A 151 30.63 35.17 0.78
C TRP A 151 29.60 34.05 0.87
N VAL A 152 29.80 33.08 1.77
CA VAL A 152 28.82 32.01 2.03
C VAL A 152 27.48 32.58 2.47
N GLN A 153 27.48 33.49 3.46
CA GLN A 153 26.26 34.10 3.95
C GLN A 153 25.63 35.05 2.92
N ALA A 154 26.43 35.77 2.14
CA ALA A 154 25.93 36.63 1.05
C ALA A 154 25.22 35.81 -0.04
N ILE A 155 25.80 34.65 -0.40
CA ILE A 155 25.19 33.71 -1.34
C ILE A 155 23.87 33.16 -0.76
N ALA A 156 23.87 32.70 0.50
CA ALA A 156 22.67 32.21 1.17
C ALA A 156 21.56 33.27 1.23
N LEU A 157 21.91 34.53 1.50
CA LEU A 157 21.00 35.67 1.50
C LEU A 157 20.34 35.86 0.13
N ILE A 158 21.14 35.90 -0.95
CA ILE A 158 20.61 36.05 -2.31
C ILE A 158 19.68 34.87 -2.66
N PHE A 159 20.07 33.64 -2.34
CA PHE A 159 19.21 32.47 -2.57
C PHE A 159 17.89 32.54 -1.78
N SER A 160 17.92 33.01 -0.52
CA SER A 160 16.70 33.21 0.29
C SER A 160 15.75 34.22 -0.37
N ILE A 161 16.27 35.35 -0.86
CA ILE A 161 15.44 36.36 -1.56
C ILE A 161 14.89 35.81 -2.87
N VAL A 162 15.75 35.23 -3.70
CA VAL A 162 15.37 34.76 -5.04
C VAL A 162 14.32 33.66 -4.95
N ILE A 163 14.61 32.62 -4.17
CA ILE A 163 13.73 31.45 -4.07
C ILE A 163 12.48 31.78 -3.27
N GLY A 164 12.58 32.60 -2.21
CA GLY A 164 11.44 33.08 -1.44
C GLY A 164 10.45 33.87 -2.29
N MET A 165 10.91 34.82 -3.10
CA MET A 165 10.06 35.63 -3.98
C MET A 165 9.47 34.84 -5.15
N MET A 166 10.25 33.92 -5.74
CA MET A 166 9.76 32.98 -6.75
C MET A 166 8.64 32.12 -6.18
N THR A 167 8.82 31.63 -4.95
CA THR A 167 7.83 30.78 -4.28
C THR A 167 6.56 31.56 -3.96
N PHE A 168 6.68 32.77 -3.41
CA PHE A 168 5.54 33.64 -3.10
C PHE A 168 4.69 33.92 -4.34
N THR A 169 5.30 34.50 -5.37
CA THR A 169 4.58 34.91 -6.59
C THR A 169 4.08 33.71 -7.38
N GLY A 170 4.86 32.63 -7.47
CA GLY A 170 4.45 31.37 -8.08
C GLY A 170 3.24 30.75 -7.39
N SER A 171 3.25 30.69 -6.05
CA SER A 171 2.13 30.19 -5.25
C SER A 171 0.86 31.02 -5.49
N MET A 172 0.96 32.36 -5.50
CA MET A 172 -0.20 33.21 -5.78
C MET A 172 -0.80 32.95 -7.17
N ILE A 173 0.02 32.78 -8.21
CA ILE A 173 -0.46 32.41 -9.55
C ILE A 173 -1.13 31.03 -9.55
N ALA A 174 -0.55 30.05 -8.86
CA ALA A 174 -1.13 28.72 -8.74
C ALA A 174 -2.52 28.77 -8.08
N CYS A 175 -2.66 29.52 -6.98
CA CYS A 175 -3.93 29.75 -6.30
C CYS A 175 -4.96 30.38 -7.23
N LEU A 176 -4.60 31.47 -7.92
CA LEU A 176 -5.51 32.17 -8.84
C LEU A 176 -5.96 31.29 -10.02
N LYS A 177 -5.11 30.37 -10.49
CA LYS A 177 -5.47 29.39 -11.53
C LYS A 177 -6.38 28.29 -11.02
N LEU A 178 -6.18 27.83 -9.79
CA LEU A 178 -7.05 26.84 -9.15
C LEU A 178 -8.43 27.43 -8.82
N HIS A 179 -8.47 28.67 -8.36
CA HIS A 179 -9.70 29.42 -8.12
C HIS A 179 -10.50 29.67 -9.40
N GLY A 180 -9.81 29.77 -10.54
CA GLY A 180 -10.40 30.05 -11.85
C GLY A 180 -10.47 31.55 -12.19
N THR A 181 -9.92 32.42 -11.36
CA THR A 181 -9.71 33.85 -11.69
C THR A 181 -8.80 34.01 -12.90
N ILE A 182 -7.76 33.16 -12.99
CA ILE A 182 -6.89 33.04 -14.16
C ILE A 182 -7.27 31.78 -14.93
N ALA A 183 -7.30 31.87 -16.26
CA ALA A 183 -7.57 30.73 -17.12
C ALA A 183 -6.60 29.57 -16.86
N SER A 184 -7.14 28.36 -16.75
CA SER A 184 -6.37 27.15 -16.45
C SER A 184 -5.47 26.66 -17.60
N LYS A 185 -5.59 27.23 -18.81
CA LYS A 185 -4.74 26.86 -19.95
C LYS A 185 -3.32 27.43 -19.78
N PRO A 186 -2.25 26.67 -20.12
CA PRO A 186 -0.89 27.19 -20.16
C PRO A 186 -0.78 28.49 -20.97
N ARG A 187 -0.10 29.50 -20.43
CA ARG A 187 0.24 30.74 -21.15
C ARG A 187 1.76 30.88 -21.17
N VAL A 188 2.36 30.63 -22.34
CA VAL A 188 3.81 30.66 -22.54
C VAL A 188 4.20 31.98 -23.23
N VAL A 189 5.22 32.65 -22.68
CA VAL A 189 5.78 33.89 -23.28
C VAL A 189 6.60 33.52 -24.52
N PRO A 190 6.51 34.28 -25.65
CA PRO A 190 7.38 34.08 -26.79
C PRO A 190 8.86 34.10 -26.40
N TYR A 191 9.67 33.19 -26.94
CA TYR A 191 11.10 33.06 -26.61
C TYR A 191 11.40 32.87 -25.11
N ARG A 192 10.51 32.16 -24.39
CA ARG A 192 10.59 31.95 -22.93
C ARG A 192 11.98 31.60 -22.43
N TRP A 193 12.70 30.70 -23.09
CA TRP A 193 14.00 30.24 -22.60
C TRP A 193 15.08 31.32 -22.64
N GLY A 194 15.08 32.17 -23.68
CA GLY A 194 15.98 33.32 -23.70
C GLY A 194 15.59 34.37 -22.66
N VAL A 195 14.29 34.57 -22.42
CA VAL A 195 13.80 35.44 -21.32
C VAL A 195 14.24 34.88 -19.96
N THR A 196 14.07 33.59 -19.72
CA THR A 196 14.50 32.91 -18.49
C THR A 196 16.01 33.02 -18.28
N LEU A 197 16.81 32.74 -19.31
CA LEU A 197 18.27 32.84 -19.24
C LEU A 197 18.71 34.28 -18.95
N LEU A 198 18.09 35.27 -19.60
CA LEU A 198 18.35 36.68 -19.36
C LEU A 198 17.96 37.10 -17.94
N LEU A 199 16.81 36.63 -17.42
CA LEU A 199 16.39 36.89 -16.05
C LEU A 199 17.39 36.32 -15.03
N PHE A 200 17.83 35.06 -15.19
CA PHE A 200 18.82 34.46 -14.30
C PHE A 200 20.19 35.16 -14.40
N ALA A 201 20.63 35.50 -15.61
CA ALA A 201 21.87 36.25 -15.80
C ALA A 201 21.79 37.62 -15.11
N ALA A 202 20.66 38.34 -15.25
CA ALA A 202 20.44 39.61 -14.57
C ALA A 202 20.42 39.46 -13.04
N ILE A 203 19.74 38.43 -12.52
CA ILE A 203 19.72 38.13 -11.08
C ILE A 203 21.14 37.88 -10.55
N ILE A 204 21.97 37.11 -11.25
CA ILE A 204 23.36 36.83 -10.87
C ILE A 204 24.21 38.10 -10.91
N VAL A 205 24.10 38.89 -11.98
CA VAL A 205 24.87 40.13 -12.15
C VAL A 205 24.51 41.15 -11.07
N PHE A 206 23.23 41.45 -10.89
CA PHE A 206 22.78 42.42 -9.88
C PHE A 206 23.00 41.90 -8.46
N GLY A 207 22.82 40.60 -8.21
CA GLY A 207 23.15 39.98 -6.92
C GLY A 207 24.65 39.99 -6.61
N THR A 208 25.52 39.96 -7.61
CA THR A 208 26.97 40.14 -7.40
C THR A 208 27.29 41.61 -7.14
N PHE A 209 26.69 42.54 -7.89
CA PHE A 209 26.89 43.97 -7.72
C PHE A 209 26.32 44.51 -6.40
N SER A 210 25.31 43.88 -5.80
CA SER A 210 24.83 44.27 -4.48
C SER A 210 25.87 44.09 -3.37
N PHE A 211 26.90 43.28 -3.59
CA PHE A 211 28.02 43.06 -2.64
C PHE A 211 29.39 43.56 -3.12
N THR A 212 29.56 43.79 -4.43
CA THR A 212 30.85 44.24 -5.02
C THR A 212 30.86 45.70 -5.47
N GLY A 213 29.70 46.33 -5.64
CA GLY A 213 29.54 47.63 -6.32
C GLY A 213 29.63 48.90 -5.46
N GLY A 214 30.00 48.83 -4.18
CA GLY A 214 30.15 50.02 -3.32
C GLY A 214 31.02 49.75 -2.09
N GLN A 215 32.24 50.30 -2.06
CA GLN A 215 33.31 49.98 -1.09
C GLN A 215 33.32 50.87 0.19
N THR A 216 32.28 51.68 0.45
CA THR A 216 32.20 52.47 1.70
C THR A 216 30.76 52.77 2.12
N TRP A 217 30.54 52.89 3.45
CA TRP A 217 29.25 53.12 4.13
C TRP A 217 28.33 54.20 3.53
N ASN A 218 28.86 55.18 2.79
CA ASN A 218 28.08 56.28 2.20
C ASN A 218 27.34 55.92 0.89
N ASP A 219 27.58 54.74 0.28
CA ASP A 219 27.07 54.38 -1.06
C ASP A 219 26.05 53.20 -1.06
N ARG A 220 25.44 52.86 0.08
CA ARG A 220 24.42 51.78 0.19
C ARG A 220 23.19 51.99 -0.71
N GLY A 221 22.97 53.18 -1.26
CA GLY A 221 21.86 53.47 -2.16
C GLY A 221 21.86 52.59 -3.42
N LEU A 222 23.03 52.37 -4.04
CA LEU A 222 23.14 51.56 -5.26
C LEU A 222 23.04 50.04 -4.99
N GLY A 223 23.65 49.56 -3.90
CA GLY A 223 23.56 48.15 -3.50
C GLY A 223 22.14 47.72 -3.14
N LEU A 224 21.41 48.56 -2.40
CA LEU A 224 19.99 48.36 -2.10
C LEU A 224 19.14 48.37 -3.37
N ALA A 225 19.43 49.27 -4.32
CA ALA A 225 18.73 49.27 -5.60
C ALA A 225 18.92 47.94 -6.35
N PHE A 226 20.12 47.35 -6.33
CA PHE A 226 20.36 46.04 -6.92
C PHE A 226 19.61 44.91 -6.22
N ILE A 227 19.52 44.91 -4.88
CA ILE A 227 18.69 43.94 -4.15
C ILE A 227 17.20 44.09 -4.49
N CYS A 228 16.69 45.32 -4.59
CA CYS A 228 15.32 45.57 -5.02
C CYS A 228 15.08 45.04 -6.46
N ILE A 229 16.05 45.23 -7.37
CA ILE A 229 16.00 44.67 -8.73
C ILE A 229 15.99 43.14 -8.68
N VAL A 230 16.88 42.51 -7.93
CA VAL A 230 16.92 41.04 -7.76
C VAL A 230 15.60 40.51 -7.23
N THR A 231 15.03 41.16 -6.21
CA THR A 231 13.73 40.81 -5.61
C THR A 231 12.60 40.89 -6.64
N ALA A 232 12.55 41.98 -7.42
CA ALA A 232 11.54 42.19 -8.45
C ALA A 232 11.67 41.17 -9.61
N LEU A 233 12.89 40.94 -10.12
CA LEU A 233 13.15 39.97 -11.18
C LEU A 233 12.80 38.55 -10.75
N SER A 234 13.07 38.19 -9.49
CA SER A 234 12.72 36.88 -8.92
C SER A 234 11.21 36.68 -8.83
N GLY A 235 10.47 37.72 -8.41
CA GLY A 235 9.01 37.70 -8.43
C GLY A 235 8.43 37.60 -9.85
N ILE A 236 8.99 38.33 -10.82
CA ILE A 236 8.59 38.23 -12.24
C ILE A 236 8.83 36.81 -12.75
N TYR A 237 9.96 36.20 -12.43
CA TYR A 237 10.25 34.83 -12.83
C TYR A 237 9.26 33.83 -12.23
N GLY A 238 8.92 33.96 -10.94
CA GLY A 238 7.90 33.11 -10.31
C GLY A 238 6.55 33.18 -11.03
N ILE A 239 6.12 34.37 -11.46
CA ILE A 239 4.92 34.56 -12.29
C ILE A 239 5.07 33.86 -13.64
N ILE A 240 6.15 34.12 -14.38
CA ILE A 240 6.37 33.55 -15.73
C ILE A 240 6.43 32.02 -15.68
N ALA A 241 7.12 31.45 -14.69
CA ALA A 241 7.30 30.02 -14.53
C ALA A 241 5.96 29.31 -14.32
N VAL A 242 5.13 29.76 -13.37
CA VAL A 242 3.84 29.10 -13.06
C VAL A 242 2.76 29.42 -14.09
N MET A 243 2.82 30.60 -14.74
CA MET A 243 1.89 30.95 -15.82
C MET A 243 1.95 29.99 -17.01
N ALA A 244 3.10 29.37 -17.25
CA ALA A 244 3.28 28.39 -18.31
C ALA A 244 2.83 26.96 -17.95
N ILE A 245 2.49 26.69 -16.69
CA ILE A 245 2.00 25.37 -16.25
C ILE A 245 0.47 25.30 -16.45
N GLY A 246 -0.05 24.14 -16.85
CA GLY A 246 -1.49 23.92 -17.03
C GLY A 246 -2.24 23.64 -15.73
N GLY A 247 -3.55 23.89 -15.72
CA GLY A 247 -4.41 23.75 -14.54
C GLY A 247 -4.45 22.35 -13.93
N GLY A 248 -4.36 21.30 -14.75
CA GLY A 248 -4.31 19.91 -14.26
C GLY A 248 -2.95 19.52 -13.68
N ASP A 249 -1.88 20.20 -14.09
CA ASP A 249 -0.53 20.01 -13.53
C ASP A 249 -0.23 20.95 -12.32
N MET A 250 -1.15 21.88 -11.99
CA MET A 250 -1.03 22.77 -10.83
C MET A 250 -0.73 22.06 -9.50
N PRO A 251 -1.30 20.87 -9.21
CA PRO A 251 -1.01 20.18 -7.95
C PRO A 251 0.49 19.84 -7.82
N VAL A 252 1.12 19.41 -8.92
CA VAL A 252 2.56 19.12 -8.99
C VAL A 252 3.34 20.41 -8.77
N SER A 253 2.91 21.51 -9.40
CA SER A 253 3.54 22.82 -9.21
C SER A 253 3.48 23.28 -7.76
N ILE A 254 2.36 23.08 -7.05
CA ILE A 254 2.23 23.47 -5.64
C ILE A 254 3.17 22.65 -4.76
N SER A 255 3.26 21.33 -5.00
CA SER A 255 4.21 20.48 -4.30
C SER A 255 5.66 20.90 -4.55
N PHE A 256 5.98 21.27 -5.79
CA PHE A 256 7.32 21.76 -6.14
C PHE A 256 7.63 23.11 -5.48
N LEU A 257 6.69 24.06 -5.51
CA LEU A 257 6.82 25.34 -4.81
C LEU A 257 6.96 25.15 -3.29
N ASN A 258 6.36 24.10 -2.72
CA ASN A 258 6.59 23.74 -1.32
C ASN A 258 8.01 23.24 -1.05
N SER A 259 8.62 22.51 -1.98
CA SER A 259 10.06 22.22 -1.82
C SER A 259 10.90 23.49 -1.81
N LEU A 260 10.56 24.46 -2.66
CA LEU A 260 11.30 25.72 -2.76
C LEU A 260 11.15 26.59 -1.49
N SER A 261 10.00 26.58 -0.82
CA SER A 261 9.87 27.25 0.48
C SER A 261 10.79 26.63 1.52
N GLY A 262 10.83 25.29 1.62
CA GLY A 262 11.75 24.57 2.51
C GLY A 262 13.22 24.90 2.22
N PHE A 263 13.61 24.94 0.94
CA PHE A 263 14.96 25.34 0.55
C PHE A 263 15.26 26.79 0.95
N SER A 264 14.32 27.70 0.72
CA SER A 264 14.44 29.11 1.13
C SER A 264 14.61 29.25 2.64
N THR A 265 13.87 28.46 3.43
CA THR A 265 13.99 28.41 4.89
C THR A 265 15.38 27.90 5.32
N SER A 266 15.93 26.88 4.66
CA SER A 266 17.30 26.44 4.94
C SER A 266 18.33 27.51 4.59
N MET A 267 18.15 28.25 3.49
CA MET A 267 19.03 29.37 3.12
C MET A 267 18.96 30.51 4.14
N ALA A 268 17.76 30.84 4.65
CA ALA A 268 17.62 31.75 5.79
C ALA A 268 18.37 31.20 7.03
N GLY A 269 18.34 29.89 7.25
CA GLY A 269 19.14 29.21 8.28
C GLY A 269 20.65 29.35 8.11
N PHE A 270 21.19 29.12 6.90
CA PHE A 270 22.61 29.33 6.62
C PHE A 270 23.02 30.80 6.79
N MET A 271 22.18 31.71 6.31
CA MET A 271 22.38 33.16 6.42
C MET A 271 22.43 33.59 7.90
N LEU A 272 21.48 33.13 8.72
CA LEU A 272 21.35 33.47 10.15
C LEU A 272 22.16 32.55 11.06
N SER A 273 22.90 31.58 10.50
CA SER A 273 23.61 30.53 11.25
C SER A 273 22.73 29.77 12.26
N ASN A 274 21.48 29.51 11.90
CA ASN A 274 20.49 28.89 12.77
C ASN A 274 20.27 27.41 12.41
N LYS A 275 20.67 26.50 13.31
CA LYS A 275 20.56 25.03 13.12
C LYS A 275 19.11 24.57 12.92
N ALA A 276 18.15 25.17 13.64
CA ALA A 276 16.73 24.79 13.57
C ALA A 276 16.16 25.08 12.18
N LEU A 277 16.43 26.26 11.63
CA LEU A 277 16.00 26.65 10.28
C LEU A 277 16.63 25.77 9.19
N VAL A 278 17.93 25.46 9.31
CA VAL A 278 18.63 24.59 8.34
C VAL A 278 17.99 23.19 8.29
N VAL A 279 17.84 22.55 9.45
CA VAL A 279 17.32 21.17 9.56
C VAL A 279 15.84 21.11 9.16
N ALA A 280 15.01 21.98 9.72
CA ALA A 280 13.57 21.96 9.44
C ALA A 280 13.26 22.35 7.99
N GLY A 281 13.96 23.33 7.42
CA GLY A 281 13.87 23.67 6.00
C GLY A 281 14.25 22.49 5.09
N SER A 282 15.26 21.71 5.48
CA SER A 282 15.69 20.54 4.72
C SER A 282 14.65 19.43 4.71
N PHE A 283 13.95 19.19 5.83
CA PHE A 283 12.85 18.22 5.88
C PHE A 283 11.75 18.59 4.88
N VAL A 284 11.38 19.87 4.82
CA VAL A 284 10.36 20.38 3.91
C VAL A 284 10.84 20.32 2.46
N PHE A 285 12.10 20.69 2.19
CA PHE A 285 12.67 20.63 0.84
C PHE A 285 12.60 19.21 0.27
N CYS A 286 13.07 18.21 1.02
CA CYS A 286 13.02 16.81 0.61
C CYS A 286 11.57 16.32 0.51
N SER A 287 10.70 16.69 1.44
CA SER A 287 9.26 16.40 1.40
C SER A 287 8.61 16.82 0.08
N GLY A 288 8.78 18.09 -0.27
CA GLY A 288 8.17 18.66 -1.46
C GLY A 288 8.68 18.02 -2.73
N ILE A 289 9.99 17.74 -2.84
CA ILE A 289 10.57 17.09 -4.04
C ILE A 289 10.03 15.67 -4.19
N ILE A 290 10.03 14.87 -3.12
CA ILE A 290 9.60 13.47 -3.19
C ILE A 290 8.12 13.39 -3.57
N LEU A 291 7.28 14.20 -2.92
CA LEU A 291 5.86 14.25 -3.26
C LEU A 291 5.64 14.69 -4.72
N THR A 292 6.43 15.66 -5.19
CA THR A 292 6.41 16.09 -6.60
C THR A 292 6.75 14.93 -7.54
N LEU A 293 7.78 14.14 -7.22
CA LEU A 293 8.21 12.99 -8.02
C LEU A 293 7.17 11.87 -8.04
N VAL A 294 6.57 11.55 -6.88
CA VAL A 294 5.49 10.54 -6.77
C VAL A 294 4.29 10.94 -7.62
N MET A 295 3.92 12.22 -7.60
CA MET A 295 2.83 12.73 -8.44
C MET A 295 3.18 12.69 -9.93
N CYS A 296 4.40 13.09 -10.30
CA CYS A 296 4.89 13.02 -11.67
C CYS A 296 4.84 11.58 -12.21
N HIS A 297 5.32 10.62 -11.41
CA HIS A 297 5.26 9.20 -11.75
C HIS A 297 3.82 8.70 -11.93
N ALA A 298 2.91 9.06 -11.03
CA ALA A 298 1.50 8.68 -11.14
C ALA A 298 0.75 9.32 -12.33
N MET A 299 1.31 10.38 -12.94
CA MET A 299 0.81 10.99 -14.17
C MET A 299 1.54 10.49 -15.43
N ASN A 300 2.54 9.60 -15.26
CA ASN A 300 3.54 9.23 -16.26
C ASN A 300 4.14 10.45 -17.01
N ARG A 301 4.47 11.49 -16.26
CA ARG A 301 5.14 12.70 -16.77
C ARG A 301 6.42 12.94 -16.00
N SER A 302 7.48 13.36 -16.67
CA SER A 302 8.70 13.79 -15.97
C SER A 302 8.49 15.15 -15.30
N ILE A 303 9.21 15.38 -14.19
CA ILE A 303 9.21 16.69 -13.52
C ILE A 303 9.65 17.82 -14.46
N THR A 304 10.58 17.52 -15.37
CA THR A 304 11.04 18.45 -16.40
C THR A 304 9.90 18.83 -17.34
N HIS A 305 9.13 17.87 -17.84
CA HIS A 305 7.98 18.15 -18.71
C HIS A 305 6.93 19.03 -18.02
N VAL A 306 6.65 18.78 -16.74
CA VAL A 306 5.67 19.54 -15.96
C VAL A 306 6.13 20.98 -15.70
N LEU A 307 7.37 21.18 -15.23
CA LEU A 307 7.89 22.51 -14.89
C LEU A 307 8.23 23.36 -16.12
N ILE A 308 8.63 22.71 -17.21
CA ILE A 308 8.99 23.38 -18.47
C ILE A 308 7.75 23.85 -19.22
N GLY A 309 6.57 23.23 -19.05
CA GLY A 309 5.30 23.72 -19.59
C GLY A 309 5.37 24.15 -21.06
N GLY A 310 5.18 23.20 -21.98
CA GLY A 310 5.10 23.49 -23.43
C GLY A 310 5.99 22.67 -24.36
N PHE A 311 6.68 21.63 -23.86
CA PHE A 311 7.34 20.63 -24.70
C PHE A 311 6.48 19.37 -24.78
N GLY A 312 5.48 19.38 -25.67
CA GLY A 312 4.81 18.17 -26.09
C GLY A 312 5.65 17.44 -27.13
N ASP A 313 6.81 16.92 -26.73
CA ASP A 313 7.61 16.01 -27.57
C ASP A 313 8.48 15.12 -26.65
N GLY A 314 7.79 14.15 -26.03
CA GLY A 314 8.38 12.89 -25.56
C GLY A 314 7.87 11.68 -26.35
N ALA A 315 6.77 11.85 -27.09
CA ALA A 315 6.44 11.08 -28.27
C ALA A 315 6.81 11.96 -29.47
N GLY A 316 7.30 11.39 -30.56
CA GLY A 316 7.62 12.13 -31.78
C GLY A 316 6.41 12.88 -32.39
N PRO A 317 6.56 13.40 -33.64
CA PRO A 317 5.63 14.38 -34.20
C PRO A 317 4.18 13.97 -34.01
N ALA A 318 3.38 14.86 -33.41
CA ALA A 318 1.98 14.65 -33.04
C ALA A 318 1.25 13.73 -34.02
N HIS A 319 1.21 12.44 -33.71
CA HIS A 319 0.26 11.54 -34.31
C HIS A 319 -1.10 11.94 -33.76
N GLU A 320 -2.04 12.27 -34.65
CA GLU A 320 -3.44 12.42 -34.26
C GLU A 320 -3.83 11.16 -33.47
N ALA A 321 -4.13 11.33 -32.18
CA ALA A 321 -4.65 10.25 -31.37
C ALA A 321 -5.83 9.63 -32.13
N LYS A 322 -5.83 8.30 -32.28
CA LYS A 322 -6.88 7.60 -33.03
C LYS A 322 -8.24 8.04 -32.49
N LYS A 323 -9.06 8.65 -33.35
CA LYS A 323 -10.45 8.96 -32.99
C LYS A 323 -11.14 7.66 -32.60
N VAL A 324 -11.78 7.68 -31.45
CA VAL A 324 -12.51 6.52 -30.94
C VAL A 324 -13.76 6.35 -31.81
N GLU A 325 -13.75 5.31 -32.66
CA GLU A 325 -14.90 4.93 -33.49
C GLU A 325 -15.77 3.91 -32.73
N GLY A 326 -17.08 4.18 -32.63
CA GLY A 326 -18.02 3.28 -31.96
C GLY A 326 -19.29 4.01 -31.49
N THR A 327 -20.35 3.24 -31.22
CA THR A 327 -21.63 3.77 -30.76
C THR A 327 -21.69 3.74 -29.23
N VAL A 328 -21.95 4.88 -28.61
CA VAL A 328 -22.09 5.02 -27.17
C VAL A 328 -23.44 4.46 -26.70
N LYS A 329 -23.44 3.65 -25.64
CA LYS A 329 -24.66 3.10 -25.01
C LYS A 329 -25.10 4.00 -23.86
N GLU A 330 -26.17 4.79 -24.04
CA GLU A 330 -26.75 5.59 -22.96
C GLU A 330 -27.84 4.81 -22.21
N VAL A 331 -27.92 4.97 -20.88
CA VAL A 331 -28.87 4.27 -20.01
C VAL A 331 -29.76 5.23 -19.22
N SER A 332 -30.99 4.80 -18.95
CA SER A 332 -31.94 5.55 -18.12
C SER A 332 -31.66 5.38 -16.62
N PRO A 333 -32.14 6.29 -15.74
CA PRO A 333 -32.01 6.12 -14.30
C PRO A 333 -32.56 4.78 -13.78
N GLU A 334 -33.64 4.27 -14.37
CA GLU A 334 -34.29 3.01 -14.01
C GLU A 334 -33.39 1.81 -14.31
N ASP A 335 -32.74 1.79 -15.48
CA ASP A 335 -31.79 0.75 -15.88
C ASP A 335 -30.58 0.71 -14.92
N VAL A 336 -30.09 1.89 -14.51
CA VAL A 336 -28.99 2.01 -13.57
C VAL A 336 -29.37 1.39 -12.22
N ILE A 337 -30.58 1.64 -11.72
CA ILE A 337 -31.06 1.06 -10.46
C ILE A 337 -31.21 -0.45 -10.54
N GLU A 338 -31.67 -0.99 -11.66
CA GLU A 338 -31.74 -2.43 -11.89
C GLU A 338 -30.33 -3.05 -11.82
N MET A 339 -29.37 -2.51 -12.58
CA MET A 339 -27.98 -2.97 -12.53
C MET A 339 -27.35 -2.87 -11.13
N MET A 340 -27.68 -1.82 -10.37
CA MET A 340 -27.19 -1.64 -9.00
C MET A 340 -27.87 -2.59 -7.99
N THR A 341 -29.11 -3.00 -8.23
CA THR A 341 -29.84 -3.92 -7.35
C THR A 341 -29.42 -5.37 -7.57
N ASP A 342 -29.04 -5.72 -8.81
CA ASP A 342 -28.57 -7.06 -9.17
C ASP A 342 -27.11 -7.32 -8.75
N ALA A 343 -26.32 -6.26 -8.58
CA ALA A 343 -24.91 -6.36 -8.24
C ALA A 343 -24.67 -6.76 -6.77
N LYS A 344 -23.77 -7.72 -6.53
CA LYS A 344 -23.31 -8.09 -5.18
C LYS A 344 -22.03 -7.38 -4.78
N SER A 345 -21.20 -7.00 -5.76
CA SER A 345 -20.02 -6.15 -5.55
C SER A 345 -20.03 -4.94 -6.48
N ILE A 346 -19.87 -3.75 -5.88
CA ILE A 346 -19.81 -2.48 -6.60
C ILE A 346 -18.51 -1.75 -6.24
N ILE A 347 -17.74 -1.36 -7.25
CA ILE A 347 -16.59 -0.47 -7.07
C ILE A 347 -16.95 0.92 -7.62
N ILE A 348 -16.83 1.93 -6.77
CA ILE A 348 -17.06 3.33 -7.14
C ILE A 348 -15.71 3.99 -7.44
N VAL A 349 -15.59 4.60 -8.61
CA VAL A 349 -14.39 5.32 -9.06
C VAL A 349 -14.68 6.82 -9.12
N PRO A 350 -14.41 7.59 -8.04
CA PRO A 350 -14.62 9.02 -8.03
C PRO A 350 -13.54 9.77 -8.81
N GLY A 351 -13.96 10.80 -9.53
CA GLY A 351 -13.06 11.75 -10.21
C GLY A 351 -13.39 13.20 -9.88
N TYR A 352 -12.66 14.13 -10.51
CA TYR A 352 -12.82 15.56 -10.24
C TYR A 352 -14.24 16.08 -10.55
N GLY A 353 -14.97 15.44 -11.46
CA GLY A 353 -16.38 15.79 -11.74
C GLY A 353 -17.30 15.64 -10.52
N MET A 354 -17.03 14.69 -9.62
CA MET A 354 -17.75 14.55 -8.34
C MET A 354 -17.53 15.77 -7.45
N ALA A 355 -16.28 16.25 -7.35
CA ALA A 355 -15.91 17.38 -6.52
C ALA A 355 -16.55 18.69 -7.02
N VAL A 356 -16.52 18.92 -8.34
CA VAL A 356 -17.13 20.11 -8.97
C VAL A 356 -18.64 20.16 -8.73
N ALA A 357 -19.31 19.01 -8.78
CA ALA A 357 -20.74 18.92 -8.53
C ALA A 357 -21.12 18.93 -7.03
N LYS A 358 -20.13 18.92 -6.11
CA LYS A 358 -20.33 18.72 -4.66
C LYS A 358 -21.16 17.46 -4.36
N ALA A 359 -20.85 16.36 -5.04
CA ALA A 359 -21.64 15.13 -5.04
C ALA A 359 -21.21 14.08 -3.98
N GLN A 360 -20.18 14.37 -3.18
CA GLN A 360 -19.60 13.45 -2.19
C GLN A 360 -20.62 12.96 -1.14
N HIS A 361 -21.54 13.83 -0.70
CA HIS A 361 -22.58 13.43 0.26
C HIS A 361 -23.64 12.51 -0.38
N ALA A 362 -23.99 12.75 -1.64
CA ALA A 362 -24.97 11.92 -2.35
C ALA A 362 -24.41 10.51 -2.58
N ILE A 363 -23.14 10.38 -3.00
CA ILE A 363 -22.53 9.06 -3.19
C ILE A 363 -22.31 8.32 -1.86
N ALA A 364 -22.02 9.03 -0.76
CA ALA A 364 -21.93 8.44 0.57
C ALA A 364 -23.29 7.89 1.04
N GLN A 365 -24.37 8.65 0.88
CA GLN A 365 -25.73 8.18 1.18
C GLN A 365 -26.10 6.95 0.34
N LEU A 366 -25.75 6.97 -0.95
CA LEU A 366 -26.01 5.85 -1.85
C LEU A 366 -25.24 4.61 -1.41
N THR A 367 -23.97 4.78 -1.05
CA THR A 367 -23.11 3.72 -0.51
C THR A 367 -23.70 3.11 0.76
N THR A 368 -24.12 3.94 1.72
CA THR A 368 -24.74 3.46 2.97
C THR A 368 -26.01 2.67 2.69
N LYS A 369 -26.84 3.12 1.74
CA LYS A 369 -28.10 2.46 1.39
C LYS A 369 -27.91 1.13 0.64
N LEU A 370 -26.85 1.00 -0.16
CA LEU A 370 -26.49 -0.25 -0.82
C LEU A 370 -25.87 -1.24 0.16
N ARG A 371 -24.97 -0.77 1.04
CA ARG A 371 -24.36 -1.61 2.08
C ARG A 371 -25.38 -2.12 3.09
N SER A 372 -26.40 -1.33 3.44
CA SER A 372 -27.49 -1.82 4.32
C SER A 372 -28.33 -2.94 3.69
N ARG A 373 -28.25 -3.13 2.38
CA ARG A 373 -28.84 -4.25 1.64
C ARG A 373 -27.88 -5.43 1.44
N GLY A 374 -26.69 -5.39 2.05
CA GLY A 374 -25.69 -6.46 1.98
C GLY A 374 -24.79 -6.43 0.74
N VAL A 375 -24.82 -5.35 -0.06
CA VAL A 375 -23.93 -5.18 -1.22
C VAL A 375 -22.53 -4.76 -0.76
N ASN A 376 -21.49 -5.43 -1.27
CA ASN A 376 -20.10 -5.06 -1.00
C ASN A 376 -19.70 -3.84 -1.85
N VAL A 377 -19.81 -2.65 -1.28
CA VAL A 377 -19.46 -1.38 -1.93
C VAL A 377 -18.11 -0.86 -1.43
N ARG A 378 -17.19 -0.60 -2.37
CA ARG A 378 -15.83 -0.10 -2.14
C ARG A 378 -15.52 1.06 -3.08
N PHE A 379 -14.56 1.93 -2.71
CA PHE A 379 -14.09 3.04 -3.52
C PHE A 379 -12.68 2.77 -4.03
N ALA A 380 -12.45 3.00 -5.33
CA ALA A 380 -11.14 2.94 -5.96
C ALA A 380 -10.58 4.35 -6.18
N ILE A 381 -9.52 4.71 -5.48
CA ILE A 381 -8.94 6.06 -5.59
C ILE A 381 -7.68 6.03 -6.43
N HIS A 382 -7.72 6.74 -7.56
CA HIS A 382 -6.54 6.99 -8.37
C HIS A 382 -5.66 8.07 -7.70
N PRO A 383 -4.32 7.92 -7.62
CA PRO A 383 -3.44 8.85 -6.89
C PRO A 383 -3.56 10.32 -7.32
N VAL A 384 -3.79 10.56 -8.62
CA VAL A 384 -3.91 11.90 -9.22
C VAL A 384 -5.36 12.35 -9.43
N ALA A 385 -6.34 11.64 -8.87
CA ALA A 385 -7.74 12.04 -8.98
C ALA A 385 -8.01 13.36 -8.24
N GLY A 386 -8.39 14.40 -8.99
CA GLY A 386 -8.77 15.69 -8.45
C GLY A 386 -7.83 16.83 -8.84
N ARG A 387 -7.53 17.69 -7.88
CA ARG A 387 -6.72 18.93 -8.02
C ARG A 387 -5.68 19.09 -6.90
N LEU A 388 -5.43 18.02 -6.16
CA LEU A 388 -4.45 17.91 -5.09
C LEU A 388 -4.24 16.40 -4.87
N PRO A 389 -3.03 15.92 -4.54
CA PRO A 389 -2.85 14.55 -4.05
C PRO A 389 -3.83 14.26 -2.93
N GLY A 390 -4.49 13.08 -2.95
CA GLY A 390 -5.44 12.69 -1.92
C GLY A 390 -6.73 13.53 -1.86
N HIS A 391 -7.04 14.35 -2.88
CA HIS A 391 -8.25 15.19 -2.89
C HIS A 391 -9.52 14.36 -2.71
N MET A 392 -9.64 13.22 -3.40
CA MET A 392 -10.83 12.36 -3.26
C MET A 392 -10.95 11.75 -1.85
N ASN A 393 -9.83 11.36 -1.23
CA ASN A 393 -9.84 10.80 0.13
C ASN A 393 -10.41 11.79 1.14
N VAL A 394 -10.01 13.07 1.06
CA VAL A 394 -10.50 14.11 1.97
C VAL A 394 -11.99 14.38 1.76
N LEU A 395 -12.47 14.46 0.51
CA LEU A 395 -13.89 14.68 0.22
C LEU A 395 -14.78 13.50 0.66
N LEU A 396 -14.29 12.27 0.51
CA LEU A 396 -15.00 11.09 0.98
C LEU A 396 -15.03 11.02 2.51
N ALA A 397 -13.91 11.37 3.17
CA ALA A 397 -13.84 11.48 4.62
C ALA A 397 -14.77 12.57 5.17
N GLU A 398 -14.88 13.72 4.49
CA GLU A 398 -15.87 14.77 4.79
C GLU A 398 -17.29 14.22 4.73
N ALA A 399 -17.59 13.43 3.69
CA ALA A 399 -18.88 12.77 3.54
C ALA A 399 -19.08 11.56 4.49
N HIS A 400 -18.15 11.34 5.42
CA HIS A 400 -18.15 10.25 6.40
C HIS A 400 -18.13 8.85 5.78
N VAL A 401 -17.50 8.71 4.62
CA VAL A 401 -17.16 7.40 4.06
C VAL A 401 -16.03 6.80 4.90
N PRO A 402 -16.19 5.56 5.42
CA PRO A 402 -15.12 4.90 6.17
C PRO A 402 -13.86 4.70 5.32
N TYR A 403 -12.67 4.95 5.89
CA TYR A 403 -11.43 4.88 5.12
C TYR A 403 -11.03 3.45 4.71
N ASP A 404 -11.52 2.44 5.42
CA ASP A 404 -11.27 1.02 5.16
C ASP A 404 -11.92 0.53 3.86
N ILE A 405 -12.93 1.26 3.38
CA ILE A 405 -13.59 0.97 2.11
C ILE A 405 -13.09 1.88 0.98
N THR A 406 -12.14 2.78 1.27
CA THR A 406 -11.45 3.61 0.28
C THR A 406 -10.06 3.06 0.02
N LEU A 407 -9.92 2.32 -1.08
CA LEU A 407 -8.71 1.61 -1.43
C LEU A 407 -7.89 2.38 -2.48
N SER A 408 -6.57 2.21 -2.42
CA SER A 408 -5.67 2.74 -3.44
C SER A 408 -5.84 1.96 -4.76
N MET A 409 -5.44 2.59 -5.86
CA MET A 409 -5.47 1.96 -7.19
C MET A 409 -4.72 0.62 -7.24
N ASP A 410 -3.54 0.53 -6.61
CA ASP A 410 -2.72 -0.68 -6.63
C ASP A 410 -3.37 -1.84 -5.87
N ASP A 411 -4.10 -1.52 -4.79
CA ASP A 411 -4.78 -2.53 -3.97
C ASP A 411 -6.05 -3.06 -4.65
N ILE A 412 -6.77 -2.21 -5.37
CA ILE A 412 -8.11 -2.53 -5.88
C ILE A 412 -8.12 -2.94 -7.37
N ASN A 413 -7.06 -2.66 -8.14
CA ASN A 413 -7.05 -2.96 -9.58
C ASN A 413 -7.22 -4.47 -9.87
N LYS A 414 -6.67 -5.32 -9.00
CA LYS A 414 -6.81 -6.80 -9.07
C LYS A 414 -8.24 -7.30 -8.83
N ASP A 415 -9.12 -6.47 -8.24
CA ASP A 415 -10.48 -6.86 -7.88
C ASP A 415 -11.51 -6.50 -8.96
N PHE A 416 -11.16 -5.67 -9.96
CA PHE A 416 -12.08 -5.31 -11.04
C PHE A 416 -12.64 -6.51 -11.81
N PRO A 417 -11.86 -7.56 -12.17
CA PRO A 417 -12.40 -8.74 -12.86
C PRO A 417 -13.52 -9.47 -12.12
N GLU A 418 -13.50 -9.45 -10.78
CA GLU A 418 -14.51 -10.10 -9.93
C GLU A 418 -15.69 -9.17 -9.60
N THR A 419 -15.62 -7.90 -10.00
CA THR A 419 -16.61 -6.87 -9.67
C THR A 419 -17.77 -6.89 -10.64
N ASP A 420 -18.99 -6.94 -10.10
CA ASP A 420 -20.22 -6.98 -10.91
C ASP A 420 -20.49 -5.64 -11.61
N LEU A 421 -20.25 -4.53 -10.89
CA LEU A 421 -20.52 -3.19 -11.41
C LEU A 421 -19.45 -2.18 -10.97
N ALA A 422 -18.83 -1.50 -11.94
CA ALA A 422 -17.95 -0.36 -11.70
C ALA A 422 -18.68 0.97 -11.98
N LEU A 423 -18.82 1.83 -10.99
CA LEU A 423 -19.47 3.14 -11.11
C LEU A 423 -18.42 4.26 -11.23
N VAL A 424 -18.19 4.77 -12.44
CA VAL A 424 -17.24 5.83 -12.73
C VAL A 424 -17.92 7.19 -12.58
N LEU A 425 -17.58 7.93 -11.52
CA LEU A 425 -18.25 9.19 -11.15
C LEU A 425 -17.36 10.40 -11.48
N GLY A 426 -17.52 10.96 -12.68
CA GLY A 426 -16.81 12.18 -13.09
C GLY A 426 -15.30 12.02 -13.24
N ALA A 427 -14.81 10.79 -13.45
CA ALA A 427 -13.45 10.47 -13.86
C ALA A 427 -13.38 10.31 -15.40
N ASN A 428 -12.21 10.58 -15.99
CA ASN A 428 -11.98 10.38 -17.42
C ASN A 428 -10.59 9.82 -17.69
N ASP A 429 -9.55 10.64 -17.55
CA ASP A 429 -8.17 10.23 -17.88
C ASP A 429 -7.67 9.07 -16.99
N THR A 430 -8.07 9.05 -15.72
CA THR A 430 -7.70 8.03 -14.72
C THR A 430 -8.35 6.65 -14.94
N VAL A 431 -9.29 6.56 -15.89
CA VAL A 431 -9.99 5.32 -16.26
C VAL A 431 -9.88 5.05 -17.77
N ASN A 432 -8.96 5.73 -18.45
CA ASN A 432 -8.86 5.69 -19.91
C ASN A 432 -7.99 4.50 -20.36
N PRO A 433 -8.55 3.50 -21.08
CA PRO A 433 -7.79 2.34 -21.55
C PRO A 433 -6.66 2.70 -22.52
N ALA A 434 -6.74 3.84 -23.21
CA ALA A 434 -5.71 4.30 -24.14
C ALA A 434 -4.33 4.48 -23.49
N ALA A 435 -4.27 4.61 -22.16
CA ALA A 435 -3.01 4.61 -21.44
C ALA A 435 -2.26 3.28 -21.54
N GLU A 436 -2.96 2.15 -21.66
CA GLU A 436 -2.36 0.82 -21.79
C GLU A 436 -2.39 0.30 -23.24
N THR A 437 -3.42 0.64 -24.02
CA THR A 437 -3.69 0.04 -25.33
C THR A 437 -3.16 0.84 -26.52
N ASP A 438 -2.89 2.14 -26.35
CA ASP A 438 -2.44 3.02 -27.43
C ASP A 438 -1.09 3.67 -27.09
N PRO A 439 0.04 3.13 -27.60
CA PRO A 439 1.37 3.71 -27.40
C PRO A 439 1.53 5.14 -27.96
N SER A 440 0.64 5.57 -28.88
CA SER A 440 0.66 6.92 -29.46
C SER A 440 -0.15 7.94 -28.64
N SER A 441 -0.86 7.48 -27.61
CA SER A 441 -1.66 8.33 -26.75
C SER A 441 -0.78 9.25 -25.88
N PRO A 442 -1.16 10.53 -25.68
CA PRO A 442 -0.49 11.44 -24.73
C PRO A 442 -0.45 10.97 -23.28
N ILE A 443 -1.22 9.93 -22.93
CA ILE A 443 -1.27 9.30 -21.61
C ILE A 443 -0.75 7.86 -21.62
N ALA A 444 -0.11 7.41 -22.71
CA ALA A 444 0.48 6.08 -22.80
C ALA A 444 1.44 5.82 -21.62
N GLY A 445 1.32 4.67 -20.96
CA GLY A 445 2.10 4.29 -19.78
C GLY A 445 1.63 4.89 -18.46
N MET A 446 0.59 5.73 -18.44
CA MET A 446 -0.05 6.19 -17.21
C MET A 446 -0.74 5.01 -16.50
N PRO A 447 -0.43 4.73 -15.22
CA PRO A 447 -1.22 3.79 -14.45
C PRO A 447 -2.67 4.26 -14.39
N VAL A 448 -3.63 3.38 -14.64
CA VAL A 448 -5.06 3.73 -14.67
C VAL A 448 -5.87 2.70 -13.89
N LEU A 449 -7.06 3.09 -13.46
CA LEU A 449 -8.03 2.17 -12.88
C LEU A 449 -8.68 1.36 -13.99
N GLN A 450 -8.49 0.04 -13.95
CA GLN A 450 -8.86 -0.89 -15.02
C GLN A 450 -10.36 -1.25 -14.99
N VAL A 451 -11.21 -0.22 -14.99
CA VAL A 451 -12.67 -0.34 -14.83
C VAL A 451 -13.34 -1.17 -15.92
N TRP A 452 -12.74 -1.24 -17.11
CA TRP A 452 -13.22 -2.05 -18.22
C TRP A 452 -13.10 -3.55 -17.98
N LYS A 453 -12.35 -3.98 -16.96
CA LYS A 453 -12.27 -5.39 -16.55
C LYS A 453 -13.48 -5.84 -15.71
N ALA A 454 -14.29 -4.90 -15.20
CA ALA A 454 -15.53 -5.24 -14.49
C ALA A 454 -16.58 -5.82 -15.45
N LYS A 455 -17.52 -6.61 -14.91
CA LYS A 455 -18.59 -7.24 -15.72
C LYS A 455 -19.45 -6.19 -16.43
N LYS A 456 -19.77 -5.10 -15.72
CA LYS A 456 -20.40 -3.89 -16.27
C LYS A 456 -19.74 -2.65 -15.69
N SER A 457 -19.68 -1.57 -16.44
CA SER A 457 -19.30 -0.24 -15.94
C SER A 457 -20.33 0.82 -16.33
N ILE A 458 -20.57 1.78 -15.44
CA ILE A 458 -21.44 2.93 -15.70
C ILE A 458 -20.62 4.19 -15.52
N THR A 459 -20.49 4.97 -16.58
CA THR A 459 -19.78 6.25 -16.57
C THR A 459 -20.75 7.42 -16.47
N MET A 460 -20.66 8.15 -15.37
CA MET A 460 -21.49 9.31 -15.06
C MET A 460 -20.75 10.61 -15.39
N LYS A 461 -21.22 11.35 -16.40
CA LYS A 461 -20.65 12.66 -16.81
C LYS A 461 -21.68 13.53 -17.52
N ARG A 462 -21.42 14.84 -17.63
CA ARG A 462 -22.33 15.80 -18.27
C ARG A 462 -22.44 15.69 -19.80
N SER A 463 -21.36 15.27 -20.47
CA SER A 463 -21.27 15.21 -21.94
C SER A 463 -20.07 14.35 -22.35
N LEU A 464 -19.94 13.96 -23.62
CA LEU A 464 -18.82 13.16 -24.12
C LEU A 464 -17.47 13.91 -24.23
N ARG A 465 -17.40 15.19 -23.83
CA ARG A 465 -16.15 15.99 -23.85
C ARG A 465 -14.95 15.28 -23.19
N VAL A 466 -13.78 15.49 -23.79
CA VAL A 466 -12.47 15.00 -23.34
C VAL A 466 -12.10 15.51 -21.94
N GLY A 467 -11.18 14.79 -21.31
CA GLY A 467 -10.64 15.10 -19.99
C GLY A 467 -9.58 16.19 -20.02
N TYR A 468 -8.68 16.18 -19.05
CA TYR A 468 -7.60 17.15 -18.99
C TYR A 468 -6.54 16.89 -20.08
N ALA A 469 -6.21 15.63 -20.31
CA ALA A 469 -5.24 15.23 -21.33
C ALA A 469 -5.67 15.57 -22.76
N GLY A 470 -6.95 15.92 -22.97
CA GLY A 470 -7.47 16.28 -24.30
C GLY A 470 -7.61 15.08 -25.24
N VAL A 471 -7.60 13.86 -24.71
CA VAL A 471 -7.71 12.61 -25.46
C VAL A 471 -9.12 12.03 -25.31
N ASP A 472 -9.64 11.45 -26.38
CA ASP A 472 -10.87 10.65 -26.33
C ASP A 472 -10.67 9.40 -25.46
N ASN A 473 -11.76 8.86 -24.92
CA ASN A 473 -11.70 7.72 -24.01
C ASN A 473 -12.40 6.50 -24.64
N PRO A 474 -11.64 5.46 -25.05
CA PRO A 474 -12.18 4.22 -25.60
C PRO A 474 -13.18 3.51 -24.66
N LEU A 475 -13.08 3.72 -23.34
CA LEU A 475 -14.03 3.16 -22.38
C LEU A 475 -15.48 3.49 -22.74
N PHE A 476 -15.74 4.68 -23.31
CA PHE A 476 -17.12 5.13 -23.58
C PHE A 476 -17.83 4.30 -24.66
N VAL A 477 -17.08 3.60 -25.51
CA VAL A 477 -17.62 2.74 -26.58
C VAL A 477 -17.45 1.24 -26.27
N ASN A 478 -16.81 0.87 -25.15
CA ASN A 478 -16.67 -0.52 -24.75
C ASN A 478 -18.04 -1.20 -24.57
N GLU A 479 -18.13 -2.48 -24.94
CA GLU A 479 -19.40 -3.19 -24.93
C GLU A 479 -20.04 -3.31 -23.54
N ASN A 480 -19.20 -3.43 -22.50
CA ASN A 480 -19.61 -3.54 -21.10
C ASN A 480 -19.76 -2.18 -20.38
N ASN A 481 -19.53 -1.05 -21.07
CA ASN A 481 -19.69 0.28 -20.50
C ASN A 481 -20.97 0.96 -20.96
N TYR A 482 -21.65 1.59 -20.00
CA TYR A 482 -22.88 2.35 -20.20
C TYR A 482 -22.67 3.80 -19.75
N MET A 483 -23.22 4.75 -20.48
CA MET A 483 -23.14 6.18 -20.16
C MET A 483 -24.42 6.62 -19.46
N PHE A 484 -24.27 7.25 -18.31
CA PHE A 484 -25.38 7.92 -17.63
C PHE A 484 -25.11 9.43 -17.64
N LEU A 485 -25.70 10.12 -18.61
CA LEU A 485 -25.40 11.53 -18.85
C LEU A 485 -26.18 12.45 -17.90
N GLY A 486 -25.47 13.41 -17.32
CA GLY A 486 -26.06 14.37 -16.38
C GLY A 486 -25.05 15.04 -15.47
N ASP A 487 -25.51 16.00 -14.68
CA ASP A 487 -24.73 16.51 -13.55
C ASP A 487 -24.61 15.43 -12.46
N ALA A 488 -23.40 15.22 -11.93
CA ALA A 488 -23.13 14.10 -11.04
C ALA A 488 -23.99 14.11 -9.78
N LYS A 489 -24.25 15.29 -9.18
CA LYS A 489 -25.07 15.41 -7.97
C LYS A 489 -26.53 15.11 -8.29
N GLN A 490 -27.08 15.75 -9.33
CA GLN A 490 -28.46 15.53 -9.74
C GLN A 490 -28.73 14.08 -10.13
N SER A 491 -27.80 13.45 -10.85
CA SER A 491 -27.90 12.04 -11.24
C SER A 491 -27.91 11.12 -10.01
N LEU A 492 -27.04 11.34 -9.03
CA LEU A 492 -27.04 10.55 -7.80
C LEU A 492 -28.29 10.78 -6.93
N GLU A 493 -28.79 12.01 -6.84
CA GLU A 493 -30.04 12.33 -6.13
C GLU A 493 -31.25 11.63 -6.77
N LYS A 494 -31.31 11.57 -8.11
CA LYS A 494 -32.33 10.78 -8.83
C LYS A 494 -32.24 9.29 -8.50
N LEU A 495 -31.03 8.72 -8.50
CA LEU A 495 -30.84 7.32 -8.14
C LEU A 495 -31.24 7.06 -6.69
N LEU A 496 -30.88 7.93 -5.75
CA LEU A 496 -31.30 7.84 -4.35
C LEU A 496 -32.81 7.88 -4.17
N ALA A 497 -33.51 8.75 -4.90
CA ALA A 497 -34.96 8.85 -4.88
C ALA A 497 -35.63 7.57 -5.38
N LEU A 498 -35.17 7.01 -6.50
CA LEU A 498 -35.68 5.75 -7.06
C LEU A 498 -35.38 4.55 -6.16
N LEU A 499 -34.20 4.53 -5.53
CA LEU A 499 -33.82 3.50 -4.56
C LEU A 499 -34.67 3.58 -3.28
N GLY A 500 -35.25 4.74 -2.96
CA GLY A 500 -36.22 4.96 -1.86
C GLY A 500 -37.68 4.76 -2.21
N GLY A 501 -38.11 4.99 -3.45
CA GLY A 501 -39.50 4.76 -3.88
C GLY A 501 -39.92 3.29 -3.78
N LYS A 502 -38.99 2.34 -4.00
CA LYS A 502 -39.25 0.89 -3.81
C LYS A 502 -39.41 0.47 -2.34
N ASP A 503 -39.08 1.33 -1.37
CA ASP A 503 -39.29 1.05 0.05
C ASP A 503 -40.76 1.35 0.47
N ALA A 504 -41.53 2.13 -0.32
CA ALA A 504 -42.92 2.49 -0.02
C ALA A 504 -43.95 1.37 -0.32
N ASP A 505 -43.60 0.37 -1.14
CA ASP A 505 -44.45 -0.81 -1.35
C ASP A 505 -44.25 -1.87 -0.25
N ALA A 506 -43.19 -1.77 0.55
CA ALA A 506 -42.96 -2.63 1.71
C ALA A 506 -43.73 -2.16 2.96
N SER A 507 -44.26 -0.93 2.98
CA SER A 507 -44.89 -0.32 4.16
C SER A 507 -46.41 -0.58 4.30
N LYS A 508 -47.02 -1.44 3.48
CA LYS A 508 -48.46 -1.81 3.57
C LYS A 508 -48.74 -3.02 4.46
N ARG A 509 -47.98 -3.23 5.53
CA ARG A 509 -48.36 -4.17 6.61
C ARG A 509 -48.21 -3.52 7.97
N GLY A 510 -49.34 -3.03 8.46
CA GLY A 510 -49.70 -2.97 9.88
C GLY A 510 -49.04 -1.88 10.71
N ASP A 511 -49.80 -0.83 11.00
CA ASP A 511 -49.55 0.12 12.08
C ASP A 511 -49.48 -0.60 13.44
N VAL A 512 -48.45 -0.32 14.27
CA VAL A 512 -48.59 -0.11 15.72
C VAL A 512 -47.51 0.86 16.20
N GLU A 513 -47.95 1.83 17.00
CA GLU A 513 -47.18 2.82 17.75
C GLU A 513 -45.99 2.22 18.51
N GLN A 514 -44.94 3.04 18.66
CA GLN A 514 -43.74 2.68 19.43
C GLN A 514 -43.98 2.79 20.94
N PRO A 515 -43.72 1.71 21.68
CA PRO A 515 -43.08 1.85 22.98
C PRO A 515 -41.81 0.98 23.02
N ILE A 516 -40.68 1.59 23.36
CA ILE A 516 -39.46 0.99 23.96
C ILE A 516 -39.42 -0.56 23.91
N VAL A 517 -38.82 -1.18 22.88
CA VAL A 517 -38.70 -2.65 22.78
C VAL A 517 -37.24 -3.11 22.76
N ALA A 518 -36.97 -4.14 23.56
CA ALA A 518 -35.79 -4.97 23.54
C ALA A 518 -35.41 -5.41 22.11
N LYS A 519 -34.10 -5.54 21.85
CA LYS A 519 -33.49 -5.97 20.59
C LYS A 519 -34.27 -7.12 19.93
N GLU A 520 -35.06 -6.82 18.90
CA GLU A 520 -35.71 -7.85 18.07
C GLU A 520 -34.64 -8.65 17.34
N ILE A 521 -34.57 -9.95 17.64
CA ILE A 521 -33.72 -10.90 16.93
C ILE A 521 -34.35 -11.10 15.55
N LYS A 522 -33.78 -10.47 14.51
CA LYS A 522 -34.14 -10.75 13.11
C LYS A 522 -33.83 -12.22 12.81
N VAL A 523 -34.87 -13.03 12.73
CA VAL A 523 -34.76 -14.45 12.34
C VAL A 523 -34.52 -14.53 10.83
N ASP A 524 -33.49 -15.25 10.40
CA ASP A 524 -33.14 -15.45 8.98
C ASP A 524 -34.32 -16.06 8.21
N PRO A 525 -34.78 -15.46 7.09
CA PRO A 525 -35.88 -15.98 6.27
C PRO A 525 -35.68 -17.41 5.76
N PHE A 526 -34.45 -17.94 5.79
CA PHE A 526 -34.18 -19.34 5.48
C PHE A 526 -34.96 -20.31 6.36
N PHE A 527 -35.08 -20.04 7.67
CA PHE A 527 -35.65 -20.99 8.62
C PHE A 527 -37.14 -21.28 8.34
N SER A 528 -37.88 -20.33 7.76
CA SER A 528 -39.28 -20.55 7.36
C SER A 528 -39.43 -21.33 6.05
N GLN A 529 -38.37 -21.47 5.26
CA GLN A 529 -38.38 -22.14 3.95
C GLN A 529 -37.87 -23.58 3.99
N ILE A 530 -37.30 -24.05 5.11
CA ILE A 530 -36.65 -25.37 5.21
C ILE A 530 -37.59 -26.50 4.77
N THR A 531 -38.84 -26.51 5.24
CA THR A 531 -39.81 -27.56 4.88
C THR A 531 -40.10 -27.60 3.39
N GLU A 532 -40.23 -26.43 2.76
CA GLU A 532 -40.45 -26.33 1.31
C GLU A 532 -39.21 -26.78 0.54
N LEU A 533 -38.01 -26.36 0.95
CA LEU A 533 -36.76 -26.73 0.32
C LEU A 533 -36.50 -28.24 0.41
N LYS A 534 -36.74 -28.87 1.56
CA LYS A 534 -36.65 -30.34 1.73
C LYS A 534 -37.52 -31.09 0.72
N SER A 535 -38.73 -30.61 0.46
CA SER A 535 -39.65 -31.25 -0.50
C SER A 535 -39.17 -31.20 -1.96
N LYS A 536 -38.25 -30.28 -2.27
CA LYS A 536 -37.69 -30.06 -3.62
C LYS A 536 -36.32 -30.71 -3.82
N THR A 537 -35.83 -31.47 -2.84
CA THR A 537 -34.53 -32.14 -2.93
C THR A 537 -34.57 -33.32 -3.91
N PHE A 538 -33.52 -33.49 -4.70
CA PHE A 538 -33.39 -34.55 -5.72
C PHE A 538 -32.20 -35.49 -5.47
N LEU A 539 -31.32 -35.14 -4.54
CA LEU A 539 -30.13 -35.91 -4.19
C LEU A 539 -29.95 -35.94 -2.67
N LYS A 540 -29.63 -37.11 -2.11
CA LYS A 540 -29.22 -37.24 -0.70
C LYS A 540 -27.73 -37.50 -0.58
N VAL A 541 -27.04 -36.64 0.16
CA VAL A 541 -25.61 -36.74 0.47
C VAL A 541 -25.42 -37.12 1.93
N GLY A 542 -24.67 -38.20 2.19
CA GLY A 542 -24.36 -38.68 3.51
C GLY A 542 -23.01 -38.18 4.02
N VAL A 543 -22.97 -37.88 5.33
CA VAL A 543 -21.78 -37.46 6.07
C VAL A 543 -21.69 -38.30 7.33
N CYS A 544 -20.73 -39.22 7.37
CA CYS A 544 -20.52 -40.11 8.51
C CYS A 544 -19.33 -39.64 9.37
N LYS A 545 -19.30 -40.10 10.61
CA LYS A 545 -18.17 -39.91 11.51
C LYS A 545 -16.96 -40.67 10.97
N GLU A 546 -15.77 -40.07 11.07
CA GLU A 546 -14.54 -40.74 10.66
C GLU A 546 -14.13 -41.81 11.69
N ILE A 547 -13.70 -42.98 11.22
CA ILE A 547 -13.40 -44.15 12.08
C ILE A 547 -12.22 -43.87 13.03
N ALA A 548 -11.24 -43.09 12.58
CA ALA A 548 -10.04 -42.75 13.33
C ALA A 548 -10.28 -41.57 14.31
N GLU A 549 -11.25 -41.69 15.21
CA GLU A 549 -11.76 -40.58 16.04
C GLU A 549 -10.69 -39.80 16.84
N GLU A 550 -9.63 -40.48 17.31
CA GLU A 550 -8.57 -39.82 18.08
C GLU A 550 -7.65 -38.95 17.21
N GLN A 551 -7.48 -39.30 15.94
CA GLN A 551 -6.55 -38.63 15.01
C GLN A 551 -7.27 -37.71 14.01
N GLU A 552 -8.50 -38.03 13.64
CA GLU A 552 -9.29 -37.30 12.65
C GLU A 552 -10.50 -36.65 13.29
N LYS A 553 -10.44 -35.32 13.41
CA LYS A 553 -11.46 -34.49 14.04
C LYS A 553 -12.26 -33.68 13.02
N ARG A 554 -11.91 -33.75 11.74
CA ARG A 554 -12.61 -33.04 10.67
C ARG A 554 -13.90 -33.76 10.29
N VAL A 555 -14.81 -33.02 9.66
CA VAL A 555 -16.07 -33.52 9.10
C VAL A 555 -16.21 -33.05 7.64
N ALA A 556 -16.75 -33.90 6.77
CA ALA A 556 -16.76 -33.66 5.34
C ALA A 556 -17.64 -32.48 4.91
N ILE A 557 -18.77 -32.24 5.60
CA ILE A 557 -19.67 -31.12 5.32
C ILE A 557 -20.05 -30.43 6.63
N VAL A 558 -19.88 -29.12 6.70
CA VAL A 558 -20.23 -28.31 7.88
C VAL A 558 -21.65 -27.74 7.77
N PRO A 559 -22.31 -27.37 8.89
CA PRO A 559 -23.72 -26.93 8.88
C PRO A 559 -23.99 -25.74 7.94
N GLU A 560 -23.09 -24.76 7.90
CA GLU A 560 -23.22 -23.56 7.05
C GLU A 560 -23.26 -23.90 5.55
N ILE A 561 -22.52 -24.93 5.14
CA ILE A 561 -22.49 -25.39 3.75
C ILE A 561 -23.67 -26.32 3.45
N ALA A 562 -24.13 -27.09 4.44
CA ALA A 562 -25.36 -27.87 4.29
C ALA A 562 -26.57 -26.99 3.95
N LYS A 563 -26.64 -25.77 4.52
CA LYS A 563 -27.62 -24.74 4.13
C LYS A 563 -27.54 -24.36 2.65
N ARG A 564 -26.33 -24.21 2.09
CA ARG A 564 -26.10 -23.93 0.65
C ARG A 564 -26.54 -25.10 -0.22
N LEU A 565 -26.21 -26.33 0.20
CA LEU A 565 -26.58 -27.55 -0.52
C LEU A 565 -28.09 -27.77 -0.54
N LEU A 566 -28.79 -27.52 0.58
CA LEU A 566 -30.24 -27.61 0.66
C LEU A 566 -30.93 -26.64 -0.30
N LYS A 567 -30.45 -25.38 -0.39
CA LYS A 567 -30.94 -24.41 -1.38
C LYS A 567 -30.70 -24.85 -2.83
N SER A 568 -29.70 -25.68 -3.05
CA SER A 568 -29.37 -26.23 -4.37
C SER A 568 -30.13 -27.51 -4.70
N GLY A 569 -30.99 -28.00 -3.80
CA GLY A 569 -31.78 -29.21 -3.95
C GLY A 569 -31.08 -30.50 -3.48
N ILE A 570 -30.01 -30.37 -2.69
CA ILE A 570 -29.26 -31.50 -2.13
C ILE A 570 -29.54 -31.60 -0.63
N GLN A 571 -30.14 -32.72 -0.20
CA GLN A 571 -30.40 -33.01 1.20
C GLN A 571 -29.16 -33.62 1.86
N VAL A 572 -28.71 -33.04 2.97
CA VAL A 572 -27.57 -33.59 3.74
C VAL A 572 -28.10 -34.44 4.90
N VAL A 573 -27.63 -35.68 4.96
CA VAL A 573 -27.93 -36.65 6.02
C VAL A 573 -26.63 -36.92 6.79
N VAL A 574 -26.64 -36.70 8.10
CA VAL A 574 -25.44 -36.73 8.94
C VAL A 574 -25.59 -37.82 10.00
N GLU A 575 -24.53 -38.57 10.25
CA GLU A 575 -24.44 -39.45 11.42
C GLU A 575 -24.35 -38.60 12.70
N SER A 576 -25.04 -39.01 13.77
CA SER A 576 -25.00 -38.31 15.04
C SER A 576 -23.56 -38.19 15.56
N SER A 577 -23.21 -37.00 16.07
CA SER A 577 -21.87 -36.69 16.62
C SER A 577 -20.72 -36.73 15.58
N ALA A 578 -21.02 -36.72 14.28
CA ALA A 578 -19.98 -36.72 13.24
C ALA A 578 -19.14 -35.42 13.23
N GLY A 579 -19.74 -34.29 13.63
CA GLY A 579 -19.09 -32.97 13.62
C GLY A 579 -18.44 -32.53 14.93
N ASP A 580 -18.57 -33.31 16.01
CA ASP A 580 -18.18 -32.91 17.37
C ASP A 580 -16.68 -32.56 17.47
N GLY A 581 -15.81 -33.29 16.76
CA GLY A 581 -14.37 -33.01 16.71
C GLY A 581 -14.01 -31.64 16.12
N GLY A 582 -14.89 -31.08 15.28
CA GLY A 582 -14.78 -29.75 14.69
C GLY A 582 -15.53 -28.66 15.47
N GLY A 583 -16.26 -29.01 16.52
CA GLY A 583 -17.19 -28.11 17.20
C GLY A 583 -18.50 -27.87 16.45
N PHE A 584 -18.89 -28.77 15.54
CA PHE A 584 -20.15 -28.69 14.79
C PHE A 584 -21.14 -29.71 15.36
N TYR A 585 -21.99 -29.27 16.27
CA TYR A 585 -22.90 -30.16 16.97
C TYR A 585 -24.16 -30.50 16.16
N ASP A 586 -24.77 -31.65 16.43
CA ASP A 586 -25.99 -32.12 15.75
C ASP A 586 -27.12 -31.09 15.73
N ALA A 587 -27.27 -30.30 16.80
CA ALA A 587 -28.27 -29.24 16.89
C ALA A 587 -28.11 -28.18 15.79
N GLU A 588 -26.87 -27.86 15.40
CA GLU A 588 -26.58 -26.91 14.33
C GLU A 588 -26.98 -27.49 12.96
N TYR A 589 -26.65 -28.75 12.70
CA TYR A 589 -27.07 -29.45 11.49
C TYR A 589 -28.59 -29.51 11.36
N ILE A 590 -29.31 -29.83 12.45
CA ILE A 590 -30.78 -29.84 12.48
C ILE A 590 -31.33 -28.45 12.16
N SER A 591 -30.77 -27.39 12.75
CA SER A 591 -31.19 -26.01 12.48
C SER A 591 -31.00 -25.61 11.01
N MET A 592 -30.02 -26.19 10.33
CA MET A 592 -29.74 -25.97 8.91
C MET A 592 -30.52 -26.89 7.97
N GLY A 593 -31.44 -27.70 8.50
CA GLY A 593 -32.30 -28.59 7.72
C GLY A 593 -31.67 -29.93 7.34
N CYS A 594 -30.62 -30.37 8.03
CA CYS A 594 -30.08 -31.72 7.84
C CYS A 594 -30.95 -32.76 8.54
N ASP A 595 -30.82 -34.03 8.14
CA ASP A 595 -31.38 -35.16 8.88
C ASP A 595 -30.27 -35.87 9.66
N ILE A 596 -30.46 -36.07 10.96
CA ILE A 596 -29.49 -36.80 11.81
C ILE A 596 -29.96 -38.23 11.98
N LEU A 597 -29.05 -39.19 11.74
CA LEU A 597 -29.29 -40.62 11.95
C LEU A 597 -28.33 -41.18 13.01
N GLY A 598 -28.79 -42.16 13.78
CA GLY A 598 -28.07 -42.63 14.96
C GLY A 598 -26.87 -43.54 14.68
N THR A 599 -26.75 -44.09 13.46
CA THR A 599 -25.65 -44.99 13.09
C THR A 599 -25.21 -44.77 11.66
N ALA A 600 -23.91 -44.97 11.37
CA ALA A 600 -23.37 -44.96 10.01
C ALA A 600 -24.21 -45.81 9.04
N GLN A 601 -24.55 -47.06 9.38
CA GLN A 601 -25.31 -47.94 8.48
C GLN A 601 -26.63 -47.31 8.02
N GLN A 602 -27.37 -46.64 8.92
CA GLN A 602 -28.60 -45.95 8.56
C GLN A 602 -28.36 -44.83 7.54
N VAL A 603 -27.23 -44.11 7.62
CA VAL A 603 -26.84 -43.10 6.64
C VAL A 603 -26.54 -43.76 5.30
N TYR A 604 -25.68 -44.79 5.29
CA TYR A 604 -25.31 -45.51 4.05
C TYR A 604 -26.53 -46.12 3.32
N ASP A 605 -27.56 -46.55 4.05
CA ASP A 605 -28.76 -47.16 3.48
C ASP A 605 -29.67 -46.16 2.73
N VAL A 606 -29.66 -44.87 3.09
CA VAL A 606 -30.64 -43.89 2.60
C VAL A 606 -30.09 -42.87 1.60
N VAL A 607 -28.76 -42.81 1.42
CA VAL A 607 -28.10 -41.76 0.63
C VAL A 607 -27.73 -42.22 -0.78
N ASP A 608 -27.59 -41.25 -1.68
CA ASP A 608 -27.17 -41.45 -3.06
C ASP A 608 -25.65 -41.35 -3.22
N VAL A 609 -25.06 -40.45 -2.43
CA VAL A 609 -23.62 -40.14 -2.42
C VAL A 609 -23.14 -40.09 -0.97
N ILE A 610 -22.01 -40.74 -0.68
CA ILE A 610 -21.28 -40.57 0.58
C ILE A 610 -20.07 -39.67 0.33
N VAL A 611 -19.90 -38.66 1.18
CA VAL A 611 -18.71 -37.81 1.19
C VAL A 611 -17.95 -38.06 2.49
N LYS A 612 -16.72 -38.55 2.35
CA LYS A 612 -15.77 -38.75 3.44
C LYS A 612 -14.55 -37.87 3.25
N ILE A 613 -13.73 -37.77 4.28
CA ILE A 613 -12.41 -37.16 4.18
C ILE A 613 -11.39 -38.28 3.91
N ARG A 614 -11.18 -39.20 4.85
CA ARG A 614 -10.11 -40.21 4.74
C ARG A 614 -10.41 -41.31 3.74
N GLU A 615 -9.40 -42.12 3.44
CA GLU A 615 -9.61 -43.38 2.72
C GLU A 615 -10.65 -44.24 3.46
N PRO A 616 -11.58 -44.89 2.73
CA PRO A 616 -12.55 -45.78 3.35
C PRO A 616 -11.86 -46.99 3.97
N GLU A 617 -12.27 -47.38 5.17
CA GLU A 617 -11.65 -48.48 5.93
C GLU A 617 -12.69 -49.53 6.37
N ILE A 618 -12.25 -50.52 7.13
CA ILE A 618 -13.14 -51.53 7.74
C ILE A 618 -13.82 -50.89 8.95
N HIS A 619 -15.14 -50.78 8.90
CA HIS A 619 -15.90 -50.16 9.97
C HIS A 619 -15.86 -51.02 11.24
N PRO A 620 -15.53 -50.44 12.42
CA PRO A 620 -15.21 -51.21 13.62
C PRO A 620 -16.40 -52.02 14.17
N VAL A 621 -17.62 -51.48 14.03
CA VAL A 621 -18.87 -52.11 14.50
C VAL A 621 -19.44 -53.12 13.50
N THR A 622 -19.67 -52.72 12.25
CA THR A 622 -20.30 -53.59 11.24
C THR A 622 -19.35 -54.66 10.68
N LYS A 623 -18.03 -54.51 10.88
CA LYS A 623 -16.96 -55.37 10.33
C LYS A 623 -16.96 -55.49 8.80
N LYS A 624 -17.73 -54.66 8.10
CA LYS A 624 -17.74 -54.53 6.65
C LYS A 624 -16.83 -53.39 6.24
N HIS A 625 -16.33 -53.46 5.01
CA HIS A 625 -15.65 -52.31 4.41
C HIS A 625 -16.67 -51.19 4.16
N GLU A 626 -16.34 -49.92 4.43
CA GLU A 626 -17.28 -48.79 4.24
C GLU A 626 -17.83 -48.72 2.80
N ILE A 627 -17.02 -49.07 1.81
CA ILE A 627 -17.43 -49.18 0.39
C ILE A 627 -18.54 -50.24 0.21
N GLU A 628 -18.47 -51.37 0.91
CA GLU A 628 -19.47 -52.46 0.82
C GLU A 628 -20.75 -52.15 1.61
N MET A 629 -20.72 -51.15 2.49
CA MET A 629 -21.91 -50.66 3.19
C MET A 629 -22.82 -49.85 2.26
N LEU A 630 -22.30 -49.34 1.15
CA LEU A 630 -23.05 -48.58 0.16
C LEU A 630 -23.65 -49.50 -0.92
N ALA A 631 -24.90 -49.28 -1.30
CA ALA A 631 -25.58 -50.09 -2.32
C ALA A 631 -24.94 -49.94 -3.72
N SER A 632 -25.05 -50.98 -4.55
CA SER A 632 -24.53 -50.94 -5.93
C SER A 632 -25.20 -49.82 -6.76
N GLY A 633 -24.40 -49.08 -7.53
CA GLY A 633 -24.81 -47.93 -8.34
C GLY A 633 -24.72 -46.57 -7.64
N LYS A 634 -24.45 -46.55 -6.33
CA LYS A 634 -24.23 -45.34 -5.53
C LYS A 634 -22.79 -44.83 -5.64
N THR A 635 -22.53 -43.62 -5.16
CA THR A 635 -21.23 -42.95 -5.31
C THR A 635 -20.56 -42.65 -3.98
N MET A 636 -19.25 -42.86 -3.89
CA MET A 636 -18.40 -42.48 -2.77
C MET A 636 -17.34 -41.46 -3.22
N ILE A 637 -17.20 -40.37 -2.47
CA ILE A 637 -16.22 -39.30 -2.68
C ILE A 637 -15.33 -39.23 -1.45
N SER A 638 -14.03 -39.47 -1.60
CA SER A 638 -13.07 -39.45 -0.51
C SER A 638 -11.64 -39.28 -1.02
N PHE A 639 -10.67 -39.16 -0.11
CA PHE A 639 -9.29 -39.51 -0.46
C PHE A 639 -9.21 -41.01 -0.77
N VAL A 640 -8.39 -41.39 -1.75
CA VAL A 640 -8.22 -42.80 -2.18
C VAL A 640 -6.74 -43.16 -2.36
N GLY A 641 -5.91 -42.20 -2.75
CA GLY A 641 -4.51 -42.47 -3.07
C GLY A 641 -4.37 -43.48 -4.22
N PRO A 642 -5.00 -43.29 -5.39
CA PRO A 642 -5.13 -44.35 -6.42
C PRO A 642 -3.79 -44.81 -7.01
N ARG A 643 -2.74 -44.02 -6.86
CA ARG A 643 -1.35 -44.37 -7.24
C ARG A 643 -0.68 -45.35 -6.27
N THR A 644 -1.21 -45.50 -5.06
CA THR A 644 -0.67 -46.37 -4.01
C THR A 644 -1.24 -47.78 -4.11
N ASP A 645 -0.54 -48.76 -3.53
CA ASP A 645 -1.04 -50.13 -3.50
C ASP A 645 -2.31 -50.29 -2.63
N GLN A 646 -2.49 -49.40 -1.64
CA GLN A 646 -3.74 -49.34 -0.87
C GLN A 646 -4.89 -48.82 -1.74
N GLY A 647 -4.67 -47.76 -2.52
CA GLY A 647 -5.67 -47.24 -3.46
C GLY A 647 -6.11 -48.26 -4.50
N LYS A 648 -5.19 -49.09 -5.01
CA LYS A 648 -5.53 -50.21 -5.93
C LYS A 648 -6.49 -51.21 -5.27
N LYS A 649 -6.25 -51.59 -4.02
CA LYS A 649 -7.16 -52.47 -3.26
C LYS A 649 -8.54 -51.84 -3.07
N LEU A 650 -8.60 -50.55 -2.76
CA LEU A 650 -9.88 -49.83 -2.63
C LEU A 650 -10.67 -49.81 -3.95
N MET A 651 -9.98 -49.66 -5.09
CA MET A 651 -10.60 -49.74 -6.42
C MET A 651 -11.15 -51.14 -6.71
N ASP A 652 -10.44 -52.21 -6.34
CA ASP A 652 -10.92 -53.59 -6.50
C ASP A 652 -12.17 -53.87 -5.63
N ILE A 653 -12.18 -53.37 -4.39
CA ILE A 653 -13.34 -53.49 -3.49
C ILE A 653 -14.54 -52.73 -4.05
N ALA A 654 -14.34 -51.48 -4.51
CA ALA A 654 -15.40 -50.69 -5.14
C ALA A 654 -15.95 -51.33 -6.41
N LYS A 655 -15.09 -51.94 -7.22
CA LYS A 655 -15.50 -52.74 -8.39
C LYS A 655 -16.38 -53.91 -7.98
N GLY A 656 -15.99 -54.67 -6.95
CA GLY A 656 -16.74 -55.81 -6.43
C GLY A 656 -18.11 -55.43 -5.84
N ALA A 657 -18.16 -54.33 -5.08
CA ALA A 657 -19.41 -53.78 -4.51
C ALA A 657 -20.30 -53.09 -5.58
N GLY A 658 -19.71 -52.76 -6.73
CA GLY A 658 -20.37 -52.01 -7.80
C GLY A 658 -20.72 -50.58 -7.39
N VAL A 659 -19.82 -49.92 -6.65
CA VAL A 659 -19.91 -48.53 -6.18
C VAL A 659 -19.02 -47.65 -7.06
N ASN A 660 -19.50 -46.46 -7.43
CA ASN A 660 -18.68 -45.47 -8.12
C ASN A 660 -17.76 -44.80 -7.11
N LEU A 661 -16.45 -44.75 -7.40
CA LEU A 661 -15.45 -44.19 -6.48
C LEU A 661 -14.75 -42.99 -7.13
N LEU A 662 -14.87 -41.83 -6.51
CA LEU A 662 -14.23 -40.58 -6.95
C LEU A 662 -13.17 -40.17 -5.93
N ALA A 663 -11.93 -40.01 -6.39
CA ALA A 663 -10.77 -39.67 -5.57
C ALA A 663 -10.49 -38.16 -5.60
N VAL A 664 -10.70 -37.49 -4.48
CA VAL A 664 -10.48 -36.02 -4.37
C VAL A 664 -9.00 -35.65 -4.48
N ASP A 665 -8.09 -36.59 -4.20
CA ASP A 665 -6.65 -36.46 -4.38
C ASP A 665 -6.17 -36.71 -5.83
N ALA A 666 -7.08 -37.09 -6.72
CA ALA A 666 -6.83 -37.27 -8.15
C ALA A 666 -7.44 -36.17 -9.03
N ILE A 667 -7.95 -35.08 -8.43
CA ILE A 667 -8.47 -33.93 -9.18
C ILE A 667 -7.35 -33.30 -10.02
N PRO A 668 -7.52 -33.14 -11.35
CA PRO A 668 -6.51 -32.54 -12.22
C PRO A 668 -6.25 -31.07 -11.84
N ARG A 669 -4.98 -30.66 -11.85
CA ARG A 669 -4.57 -29.26 -11.60
C ARG A 669 -4.75 -28.38 -12.84
N VAL A 670 -6.01 -28.21 -13.25
CA VAL A 670 -6.42 -27.30 -14.34
C VAL A 670 -7.13 -26.07 -13.76
N SER A 671 -7.05 -24.91 -14.43
CA SER A 671 -7.58 -23.64 -13.91
C SER A 671 -9.05 -23.71 -13.47
N ARG A 672 -9.89 -24.45 -14.21
CA ARG A 672 -11.31 -24.63 -13.87
C ARG A 672 -11.58 -25.50 -12.63
N ALA A 673 -10.60 -26.30 -12.20
CA ALA A 673 -10.72 -27.23 -11.07
C ALA A 673 -10.06 -26.71 -9.78
N GLN A 674 -9.46 -25.51 -9.80
CA GLN A 674 -8.76 -24.95 -8.62
C GLN A 674 -9.69 -24.82 -7.39
N SER A 675 -10.97 -24.51 -7.59
CA SER A 675 -11.97 -24.43 -6.52
C SER A 675 -12.35 -25.79 -5.91
N LEU A 676 -11.96 -26.89 -6.58
CA LEU A 676 -12.17 -28.27 -6.16
C LEU A 676 -10.92 -28.87 -5.52
N ASP A 677 -9.76 -28.21 -5.67
CA ASP A 677 -8.47 -28.74 -5.22
C ASP A 677 -8.37 -28.80 -3.70
N VAL A 678 -8.65 -29.99 -3.17
CA VAL A 678 -8.57 -30.30 -1.77
C VAL A 678 -7.11 -30.34 -1.28
N LEU A 679 -6.17 -30.84 -2.10
CA LEU A 679 -4.78 -30.94 -1.68
C LEU A 679 -4.21 -29.56 -1.38
N SER A 680 -4.50 -28.57 -2.22
CA SER A 680 -4.10 -27.19 -2.00
C SER A 680 -4.77 -26.58 -0.76
N SER A 681 -6.07 -26.80 -0.56
CA SER A 681 -6.78 -26.23 0.60
C SER A 681 -6.25 -26.79 1.93
N GLN A 682 -6.00 -28.10 2.00
CA GLN A 682 -5.49 -28.77 3.19
C GLN A 682 -3.99 -28.50 3.42
N ALA A 683 -3.18 -28.41 2.35
CA ALA A 683 -1.77 -28.04 2.44
C ALA A 683 -1.56 -26.64 3.02
N LYS A 684 -2.42 -25.67 2.65
CA LYS A 684 -2.37 -24.31 3.21
C LYS A 684 -2.56 -24.31 4.73
N ILE A 685 -3.49 -25.13 5.23
CA ILE A 685 -3.74 -25.27 6.67
C ILE A 685 -2.55 -25.96 7.36
N ALA A 686 -1.98 -27.00 6.74
CA ALA A 686 -0.79 -27.68 7.26
C ALA A 686 0.39 -26.71 7.43
N GLY A 687 0.66 -25.88 6.42
CA GLY A 687 1.74 -24.88 6.47
C GLY A 687 1.53 -23.82 7.56
N TYR A 688 0.31 -23.30 7.69
CA TYR A 688 -0.03 -22.39 8.79
C TYR A 688 0.13 -23.07 10.16
N ARG A 689 -0.43 -24.28 10.32
CA ARG A 689 -0.38 -25.00 11.60
C ARG A 689 1.04 -25.38 11.98
N ALA A 690 1.90 -25.71 11.02
CA ALA A 690 3.31 -26.02 11.27
C ALA A 690 4.02 -24.88 12.00
N VAL A 691 3.80 -23.63 11.57
CA VAL A 691 4.40 -22.45 12.22
C VAL A 691 3.83 -22.27 13.63
N VAL A 692 2.53 -22.48 13.82
CA VAL A 692 1.88 -22.37 15.15
C VAL A 692 2.42 -23.44 16.13
N GLU A 693 2.58 -24.68 15.68
CA GLU A 693 3.16 -25.75 16.53
C GLU A 693 4.63 -25.48 16.83
N ALA A 694 5.39 -25.00 15.84
CA ALA A 694 6.76 -24.58 16.05
C ALA A 694 6.84 -23.47 17.11
N ALA A 695 6.03 -22.42 16.98
CA ALA A 695 5.97 -21.30 17.91
C ALA A 695 5.54 -21.72 19.33
N ASN A 696 4.64 -22.69 19.45
CA ASN A 696 4.16 -23.20 20.74
C ASN A 696 5.25 -23.95 21.52
N ILE A 697 6.12 -24.69 20.81
CA ILE A 697 7.23 -25.43 21.44
C ILE A 697 8.47 -24.55 21.61
N TYR A 698 8.71 -23.64 20.68
CA TYR A 698 9.90 -22.81 20.64
C TYR A 698 9.88 -21.76 21.76
N GLN A 699 10.95 -21.71 22.56
CA GLN A 699 10.98 -20.98 23.84
C GLN A 699 11.48 -19.52 23.71
N ARG A 700 11.57 -18.97 22.50
CA ARG A 700 12.02 -17.59 22.25
C ARG A 700 11.03 -16.85 21.35
N PHE A 701 11.11 -15.53 21.35
CA PHE A 701 10.31 -14.69 20.46
C PHE A 701 10.67 -14.95 18.98
N LEU A 702 9.64 -15.05 18.14
CA LEU A 702 9.82 -15.10 16.68
C LEU A 702 10.24 -13.74 16.14
N ASN A 703 9.61 -12.67 16.63
CA ASN A 703 9.96 -11.29 16.31
C ASN A 703 11.15 -10.79 17.13
N GLY A 704 11.92 -9.87 16.53
CA GLY A 704 12.97 -9.14 17.24
C GLY A 704 12.39 -7.97 18.03
N GLU A 705 12.82 -7.80 19.27
CA GLU A 705 12.35 -6.73 20.15
C GLU A 705 13.51 -6.04 20.88
N ILE A 706 13.39 -4.73 21.07
CA ILE A 706 14.26 -3.95 21.96
C ILE A 706 13.44 -3.62 23.19
N THR A 707 13.88 -4.12 24.34
CA THR A 707 13.22 -3.94 25.62
C THR A 707 14.17 -3.30 26.64
N ALA A 708 13.64 -2.89 27.79
CA ALA A 708 14.47 -2.43 28.91
C ALA A 708 15.46 -3.51 29.41
N ALA A 709 15.15 -4.79 29.18
CA ALA A 709 16.00 -5.93 29.54
C ALA A 709 17.06 -6.26 28.48
N GLY A 710 17.13 -5.50 27.37
CA GLY A 710 18.07 -5.69 26.28
C GLY A 710 17.42 -5.88 24.92
N SER A 711 18.27 -6.05 23.90
CA SER A 711 17.84 -6.35 22.54
C SER A 711 17.83 -7.85 22.31
N PHE A 712 16.68 -8.36 21.85
CA PHE A 712 16.46 -9.76 21.50
C PHE A 712 16.31 -9.85 19.98
N ALA A 713 17.21 -10.59 19.31
CA ALA A 713 17.17 -10.77 17.87
C ALA A 713 15.95 -11.62 17.44
N ALA A 714 15.42 -11.32 16.25
CA ALA A 714 14.38 -12.12 15.61
C ALA A 714 14.88 -13.54 15.34
N SER A 715 13.99 -14.51 15.44
CA SER A 715 14.30 -15.90 15.14
C SER A 715 14.33 -16.14 13.63
N LYS A 716 15.19 -17.07 13.22
CA LYS A 716 15.35 -17.45 11.81
C LYS A 716 14.60 -18.75 11.53
N VAL A 717 13.77 -18.75 10.49
CA VAL A 717 12.97 -19.90 10.06
C VAL A 717 13.40 -20.32 8.66
N LEU A 718 13.80 -21.58 8.47
CA LEU A 718 14.05 -22.17 7.16
C LEU A 718 12.82 -22.95 6.70
N VAL A 719 12.34 -22.69 5.50
CA VAL A 719 11.26 -23.44 4.86
C VAL A 719 11.81 -24.20 3.65
N VAL A 720 11.75 -25.53 3.69
CA VAL A 720 12.23 -26.39 2.61
C VAL A 720 11.04 -26.89 1.80
N GLY A 721 10.99 -26.46 0.54
CA GLY A 721 9.85 -26.56 -0.37
C GLY A 721 8.96 -25.31 -0.29
N ALA A 722 8.69 -24.69 -1.44
CA ALA A 722 7.83 -23.52 -1.61
C ALA A 722 6.57 -23.86 -2.41
N GLY A 723 6.02 -25.05 -2.18
CA GLY A 723 4.65 -25.40 -2.57
C GLY A 723 3.60 -24.68 -1.72
N VAL A 724 2.32 -25.06 -1.83
CA VAL A 724 1.22 -24.39 -1.11
C VAL A 724 1.42 -24.38 0.42
N ALA A 725 1.87 -25.50 1.00
CA ALA A 725 2.19 -25.56 2.43
C ALA A 725 3.40 -24.70 2.80
N GLY A 726 4.45 -24.73 1.97
CA GLY A 726 5.66 -23.93 2.15
C GLY A 726 5.37 -22.43 2.13
N LEU A 727 4.65 -21.95 1.12
CA LEU A 727 4.25 -20.54 1.01
C LEU A 727 3.37 -20.09 2.18
N ALA A 728 2.46 -20.96 2.65
CA ALA A 728 1.66 -20.68 3.84
C ALA A 728 2.55 -20.58 5.10
N ALA A 729 3.56 -21.44 5.24
CA ALA A 729 4.53 -21.36 6.32
C ALA A 729 5.39 -20.09 6.23
N VAL A 730 5.86 -19.72 5.03
CA VAL A 730 6.63 -18.49 4.79
C VAL A 730 5.82 -17.27 5.19
N SER A 731 4.59 -17.15 4.69
CA SER A 731 3.71 -16.03 5.00
C SER A 731 3.41 -15.96 6.50
N THR A 732 3.12 -17.09 7.15
CA THR A 732 2.76 -17.12 8.56
C THR A 732 3.95 -16.74 9.45
N ALA A 733 5.13 -17.31 9.22
CA ALA A 733 6.33 -17.00 10.00
C ALA A 733 6.79 -15.54 9.80
N SER A 734 6.74 -15.03 8.57
CA SER A 734 7.06 -13.64 8.23
C SER A 734 6.11 -12.66 8.94
N ASN A 735 4.80 -12.94 8.92
CA ASN A 735 3.80 -12.13 9.63
C ASN A 735 3.96 -12.17 11.17
N MET A 736 4.57 -13.23 11.72
CA MET A 736 4.93 -13.32 13.14
C MET A 736 6.27 -12.62 13.47
N GLY A 737 6.90 -11.97 12.48
CA GLY A 737 8.11 -11.16 12.65
C GLY A 737 9.42 -11.95 12.59
N ALA A 738 9.38 -13.22 12.20
CA ALA A 738 10.59 -14.02 12.00
C ALA A 738 11.30 -13.67 10.70
N ILE A 739 12.62 -13.89 10.65
CA ILE A 739 13.39 -13.82 9.41
C ILE A 739 13.24 -15.17 8.71
N VAL A 740 12.50 -15.19 7.60
CA VAL A 740 12.21 -16.43 6.88
C VAL A 740 13.15 -16.59 5.69
N ARG A 741 13.79 -17.75 5.59
CA ARG A 741 14.51 -18.22 4.40
C ARG A 741 13.76 -19.40 3.81
N ALA A 742 13.65 -19.48 2.50
CA ALA A 742 13.00 -20.60 1.84
C ALA A 742 13.81 -21.11 0.66
N PHE A 743 13.71 -22.40 0.39
CA PHE A 743 14.33 -23.06 -0.75
C PHE A 743 13.32 -23.93 -1.48
N ASP A 744 13.33 -23.90 -2.81
CA ASP A 744 12.61 -24.81 -3.69
C ASP A 744 13.48 -25.05 -4.93
N THR A 745 13.41 -26.24 -5.52
CA THR A 745 14.14 -26.56 -6.76
C THR A 745 13.62 -25.77 -7.95
N ARG A 746 12.40 -25.23 -7.87
CA ARG A 746 11.75 -24.45 -8.93
C ARG A 746 12.01 -22.96 -8.73
N LEU A 747 12.70 -22.34 -9.69
CA LEU A 747 13.02 -20.90 -9.66
C LEU A 747 11.78 -20.00 -9.76
N GLU A 748 10.67 -20.47 -10.34
CA GLU A 748 9.39 -19.75 -10.37
C GLU A 748 8.81 -19.46 -8.98
N CYS A 749 9.19 -20.25 -7.96
CA CYS A 749 8.77 -20.01 -6.58
C CYS A 749 9.51 -18.84 -5.92
N LYS A 750 10.60 -18.34 -6.52
CA LYS A 750 11.38 -17.23 -5.97
C LYS A 750 10.55 -15.97 -5.77
N GLU A 751 9.86 -15.53 -6.83
CA GLU A 751 9.02 -14.33 -6.77
C GLU A 751 7.89 -14.48 -5.75
N GLN A 752 7.34 -15.69 -5.61
CA GLN A 752 6.29 -15.99 -4.65
C GLN A 752 6.80 -15.87 -3.20
N VAL A 753 7.95 -16.45 -2.90
CA VAL A 753 8.59 -16.36 -1.56
C VAL A 753 8.96 -14.91 -1.22
N GLU A 754 9.60 -14.20 -2.14
CA GLU A 754 10.01 -12.80 -1.93
C GLU A 754 8.81 -11.87 -1.73
N SER A 755 7.70 -12.11 -2.44
CA SER A 755 6.46 -11.33 -2.28
C SER A 755 5.81 -11.48 -0.89
N LEU A 756 6.10 -12.58 -0.20
CA LEU A 756 5.60 -12.90 1.14
C LEU A 756 6.58 -12.48 2.26
N GLY A 757 7.68 -11.81 1.89
CA GLY A 757 8.69 -11.32 2.83
C GLY A 757 9.72 -12.37 3.26
N GLY A 758 9.83 -13.50 2.54
CA GLY A 758 10.89 -14.48 2.72
C GLY A 758 12.10 -14.23 1.80
N GLU A 759 13.27 -14.70 2.21
CA GLU A 759 14.50 -14.74 1.41
C GLU A 759 14.58 -16.07 0.66
N PHE A 760 14.63 -16.06 -0.68
CA PHE A 760 14.76 -17.28 -1.48
C PHE A 760 16.23 -17.68 -1.66
N LEU A 761 16.59 -18.88 -1.21
CA LEU A 761 17.92 -19.45 -1.36
C LEU A 761 18.08 -20.04 -2.76
N VAL A 762 19.17 -19.72 -3.45
CA VAL A 762 19.45 -20.16 -4.84
C VAL A 762 20.73 -20.99 -4.86
N LEU A 763 20.68 -22.13 -5.55
CA LEU A 763 21.87 -22.89 -5.94
C LEU A 763 22.11 -22.65 -7.44
N GLU A 764 23.30 -22.18 -7.80
CA GLU A 764 23.66 -21.91 -9.20
C GLU A 764 23.97 -23.22 -9.94
N PHE A 765 22.96 -23.80 -10.61
CA PHE A 765 23.09 -24.96 -11.49
C PHE A 765 22.28 -24.77 -12.77
N ASN A 766 22.77 -25.34 -13.88
CA ASN A 766 22.14 -25.25 -15.20
C ASN A 766 21.23 -26.48 -15.46
N GLU A 767 20.30 -26.75 -14.56
CA GLU A 767 19.31 -27.84 -14.64
C GLU A 767 17.91 -27.32 -14.29
N ASP A 768 16.91 -27.60 -15.14
CA ASP A 768 15.51 -27.23 -14.88
C ASP A 768 14.86 -28.16 -13.83
N GLY A 769 14.34 -27.57 -12.76
CA GLY A 769 13.72 -28.28 -11.63
C GLY A 769 12.23 -28.62 -11.78
N ASP A 770 11.58 -28.22 -12.88
CA ASP A 770 10.16 -28.50 -13.16
C ASP A 770 9.96 -29.83 -13.92
N ASP A 771 8.98 -30.63 -13.51
CA ASP A 771 8.59 -31.86 -14.18
C ASP A 771 7.58 -31.57 -15.30
N ALA A 772 8.10 -31.24 -16.48
CA ALA A 772 7.36 -31.18 -17.75
C ALA A 772 6.07 -30.33 -17.72
N GLY A 773 6.06 -29.18 -17.04
CA GLY A 773 4.92 -28.26 -17.01
C GLY A 773 3.75 -28.72 -16.13
N THR A 774 3.99 -29.73 -15.28
CA THR A 774 2.99 -30.23 -14.32
C THR A 774 2.93 -29.41 -13.03
N GLY A 775 3.91 -28.52 -12.81
CA GLY A 775 4.05 -27.74 -11.58
C GLY A 775 4.52 -28.57 -10.38
N TYR A 776 5.09 -29.75 -10.61
CA TYR A 776 5.75 -30.58 -9.60
C TYR A 776 7.27 -30.56 -9.79
N ALA A 777 8.01 -30.71 -8.69
CA ALA A 777 9.47 -30.79 -8.73
C ALA A 777 9.93 -32.13 -9.32
N LYS A 778 10.96 -32.08 -10.18
CA LYS A 778 11.66 -33.27 -10.69
C LYS A 778 12.80 -33.68 -9.76
N VAL A 779 13.22 -34.95 -9.84
CA VAL A 779 14.45 -35.42 -9.19
C VAL A 779 15.68 -34.82 -9.90
N MET A 780 16.52 -34.14 -9.12
CA MET A 780 17.73 -33.46 -9.59
C MET A 780 18.94 -34.41 -9.66
N SER A 781 20.04 -33.95 -10.28
CA SER A 781 21.30 -34.71 -10.35
C SER A 781 21.96 -34.91 -8.97
N ASP A 782 22.80 -35.94 -8.85
CA ASP A 782 23.53 -36.25 -7.60
C ASP A 782 24.42 -35.08 -7.14
N ALA A 783 24.99 -34.33 -8.10
CA ALA A 783 25.81 -33.15 -7.81
C ALA A 783 24.99 -31.96 -7.26
N PHE A 784 23.76 -31.77 -7.76
CA PHE A 784 22.83 -30.80 -7.21
C PHE A 784 22.44 -31.19 -5.78
N TYR A 785 22.12 -32.46 -5.57
CA TYR A 785 21.76 -32.98 -4.26
C TYR A 785 22.90 -32.79 -3.25
N GLU A 786 24.15 -33.10 -3.58
CA GLU A 786 25.29 -32.82 -2.67
C GLU A 786 25.38 -31.35 -2.24
N LYS A 787 25.20 -30.41 -3.17
CA LYS A 787 25.22 -28.97 -2.87
C LYS A 787 24.01 -28.50 -2.09
N GLU A 788 22.85 -29.06 -2.38
CA GLU A 788 21.62 -28.84 -1.62
C GLU A 788 21.81 -29.27 -0.16
N MET A 789 22.40 -30.44 0.07
CA MET A 789 22.71 -30.94 1.41
C MET A 789 23.75 -30.08 2.15
N GLU A 790 24.78 -29.60 1.44
CA GLU A 790 25.77 -28.68 2.01
C GLU A 790 25.10 -27.36 2.47
N MET A 791 24.25 -26.78 1.62
CA MET A 791 23.49 -25.58 1.96
C MET A 791 22.57 -25.81 3.17
N PHE A 792 21.83 -26.92 3.23
CA PHE A 792 20.98 -27.21 4.39
C PHE A 792 21.78 -27.39 5.68
N ARG A 793 22.98 -27.97 5.61
CA ARG A 793 23.88 -28.08 6.77
C ARG A 793 24.31 -26.70 7.27
N GLU A 794 24.63 -25.77 6.38
CA GLU A 794 24.97 -24.38 6.73
C GLU A 794 23.78 -23.62 7.30
N GLN A 795 22.60 -23.73 6.67
CA GLN A 795 21.39 -23.06 7.15
C GLN A 795 20.91 -23.60 8.49
N ALA A 796 21.06 -24.91 8.75
CA ALA A 796 20.69 -25.50 10.03
C ALA A 796 21.50 -24.95 11.23
N HIS A 797 22.73 -24.50 10.99
CA HIS A 797 23.52 -23.83 12.04
C HIS A 797 22.97 -22.45 12.39
N GLU A 798 22.41 -21.71 11.43
CA GLU A 798 21.88 -20.36 11.67
C GLU A 798 20.40 -20.32 12.07
N CYS A 799 19.60 -21.24 11.54
CA CYS A 799 18.15 -21.25 11.70
C CYS A 799 17.73 -21.90 13.02
N ASN A 800 16.70 -21.35 13.64
CA ASN A 800 16.14 -21.85 14.89
C ASN A 800 14.96 -22.78 14.68
N ILE A 801 14.26 -22.61 13.56
CA ILE A 801 13.12 -23.44 13.18
C ILE A 801 13.33 -23.89 11.74
N ILE A 802 13.12 -25.17 11.46
CA ILE A 802 13.11 -25.72 10.09
C ILE A 802 11.73 -26.34 9.83
N ILE A 803 11.07 -25.92 8.77
CA ILE A 803 9.80 -26.49 8.31
C ILE A 803 10.05 -27.15 6.95
N THR A 804 9.83 -28.46 6.87
CA THR A 804 10.06 -29.23 5.64
C THR A 804 8.75 -29.67 5.01
N THR A 805 8.62 -29.48 3.70
CA THR A 805 7.38 -29.71 2.93
C THR A 805 7.61 -30.46 1.62
N ALA A 806 8.84 -30.94 1.37
CA ALA A 806 9.21 -31.55 0.11
C ALA A 806 8.57 -32.95 -0.01
N ALA A 807 7.55 -33.06 -0.85
CA ALA A 807 6.84 -34.30 -1.10
C ALA A 807 6.62 -34.51 -2.59
N ILE A 808 6.91 -35.71 -3.07
CA ILE A 808 6.67 -36.13 -4.45
C ILE A 808 5.56 -37.20 -4.43
N PRO A 809 4.41 -36.98 -5.09
CA PRO A 809 3.31 -37.93 -5.07
C PRO A 809 3.72 -39.34 -5.50
N GLY A 810 3.35 -40.35 -4.70
CA GLY A 810 3.62 -41.77 -4.98
C GLY A 810 5.06 -42.22 -4.72
N ARG A 811 5.92 -41.36 -4.14
CA ARG A 811 7.29 -41.68 -3.74
C ARG A 811 7.52 -41.37 -2.25
N PRO A 812 8.47 -42.04 -1.60
CA PRO A 812 8.89 -41.65 -0.26
C PRO A 812 9.49 -40.23 -0.28
N ALA A 813 9.32 -39.50 0.81
CA ALA A 813 9.89 -38.17 0.97
C ALA A 813 11.42 -38.21 0.87
N PRO A 814 12.06 -37.29 0.13
CA PRO A 814 13.52 -37.21 0.08
C PRO A 814 14.06 -36.80 1.45
N LYS A 815 15.12 -37.45 1.91
CA LYS A 815 15.84 -37.06 3.13
C LYS A 815 16.70 -35.84 2.82
N LEU A 816 16.35 -34.67 3.35
CA LEU A 816 17.01 -33.40 3.08
C LEU A 816 17.70 -32.83 4.33
N ILE A 817 17.15 -33.12 5.50
CA ILE A 817 17.76 -32.71 6.78
C ILE A 817 18.34 -33.96 7.44
N MET A 818 19.65 -34.15 7.26
CA MET A 818 20.38 -35.29 7.82
C MET A 818 20.71 -35.07 9.29
N LYS A 819 21.05 -36.14 9.99
CA LYS A 819 21.40 -36.12 11.41
C LYS A 819 22.45 -35.06 11.76
N ASP A 820 23.48 -34.91 10.93
CA ASP A 820 24.56 -33.94 11.15
C ASP A 820 24.11 -32.47 11.01
N ALA A 821 23.14 -32.18 10.13
CA ALA A 821 22.49 -30.88 10.08
C ALA A 821 21.66 -30.61 11.35
N VAL A 822 20.95 -31.63 11.87
CA VAL A 822 20.21 -31.51 13.15
C VAL A 822 21.17 -31.32 14.33
N ASP A 823 22.28 -32.04 14.37
CA ASP A 823 23.30 -31.94 15.43
C ASP A 823 23.95 -30.53 15.48
N ASN A 824 23.97 -29.82 14.34
CA ASN A 824 24.48 -28.45 14.20
C ASN A 824 23.49 -27.35 14.63
N MET A 825 22.21 -27.69 14.86
CA MET A 825 21.22 -26.70 15.29
C MET A 825 21.47 -26.26 16.74
N ALA A 826 21.08 -25.02 17.04
CA ALA A 826 21.12 -24.52 18.41
C ALA A 826 20.17 -25.32 19.34
N PRO A 827 20.53 -25.59 20.61
CA PRO A 827 19.61 -26.18 21.57
C PRO A 827 18.34 -25.35 21.73
N GLY A 828 17.20 -26.03 21.85
CA GLY A 828 15.86 -25.44 21.88
C GLY A 828 15.25 -25.19 20.49
N SER A 829 15.96 -25.52 19.40
CA SER A 829 15.43 -25.42 18.04
C SER A 829 14.32 -26.43 17.76
N VAL A 830 13.50 -26.14 16.75
CA VAL A 830 12.33 -26.97 16.38
C VAL A 830 12.37 -27.34 14.90
N ILE A 831 12.15 -28.62 14.60
CA ILE A 831 11.92 -29.10 13.24
C ILE A 831 10.47 -29.54 13.13
N VAL A 832 9.76 -29.06 12.09
CA VAL A 832 8.42 -29.52 11.74
C VAL A 832 8.48 -30.19 10.38
N ASP A 833 8.18 -31.48 10.35
CA ASP A 833 8.26 -32.31 9.15
C ASP A 833 6.87 -32.64 8.61
N LEU A 834 6.42 -31.84 7.63
CA LEU A 834 5.11 -32.03 7.01
C LEU A 834 5.06 -33.25 6.08
N ALA A 835 6.19 -33.85 5.74
CA ALA A 835 6.28 -35.05 4.93
C ALA A 835 6.33 -36.35 5.75
N GLY A 836 6.09 -36.27 7.07
CA GLY A 836 6.17 -37.41 8.00
C GLY A 836 5.35 -38.64 7.58
N SER A 837 4.16 -38.45 6.98
CA SER A 837 3.32 -39.56 6.48
C SER A 837 3.95 -40.37 5.35
N THR A 838 4.92 -39.79 4.64
CA THR A 838 5.65 -40.41 3.52
C THR A 838 7.10 -40.75 3.87
N GLY A 839 7.41 -40.82 5.17
CA GLY A 839 8.73 -41.13 5.70
C GLY A 839 9.50 -39.93 6.26
N GLY A 840 9.07 -38.70 5.97
CA GLY A 840 9.65 -37.45 6.49
C GLY A 840 10.90 -36.96 5.74
N ASN A 841 11.07 -35.65 5.61
CA ASN A 841 12.27 -35.04 5.03
C ASN A 841 13.46 -35.02 5.99
N CYS A 842 13.24 -35.12 7.30
CA CYS A 842 14.32 -35.24 8.28
C CYS A 842 14.64 -36.73 8.53
N GLU A 843 15.93 -37.07 8.59
CA GLU A 843 16.41 -38.44 8.85
C GLU A 843 15.89 -38.96 10.20
N LEU A 844 15.80 -38.07 11.19
CA LEU A 844 15.39 -38.37 12.55
C LEU A 844 13.86 -38.31 12.76
N THR A 845 13.06 -38.01 11.74
CA THR A 845 11.61 -37.97 11.88
C THR A 845 11.05 -39.34 12.23
N LYS A 846 10.27 -39.40 13.31
CA LYS A 846 9.41 -40.54 13.66
C LYS A 846 7.96 -40.20 13.30
N PRO A 847 7.39 -40.80 12.25
CA PRO A 847 6.03 -40.49 11.83
C PRO A 847 5.01 -40.66 12.97
N GLY A 848 4.19 -39.64 13.21
CA GLY A 848 3.17 -39.64 14.26
C GLY A 848 3.65 -39.22 15.65
N GLU A 849 4.95 -39.02 15.85
CA GLU A 849 5.53 -38.66 17.15
C GLU A 849 6.15 -37.27 17.17
N THR A 850 6.02 -36.59 18.31
CA THR A 850 6.83 -35.42 18.66
C THR A 850 7.77 -35.82 19.78
N TYR A 851 9.08 -35.65 19.60
CA TYR A 851 10.05 -35.98 20.63
C TYR A 851 11.25 -35.03 20.59
N VAL A 852 11.99 -34.98 21.71
CA VAL A 852 13.22 -34.19 21.79
C VAL A 852 14.40 -35.10 21.49
N TYR A 853 15.12 -34.80 20.42
CA TYR A 853 16.34 -35.49 20.04
C TYR A 853 17.54 -34.93 20.81
N ASP A 854 18.30 -35.81 21.47
CA ASP A 854 19.49 -35.53 22.28
C ASP A 854 19.31 -34.41 23.33
N ASN A 855 18.10 -34.25 23.87
CA ASN A 855 17.72 -33.14 24.76
C ASN A 855 18.02 -31.74 24.17
N ARG A 856 18.09 -31.62 22.84
CA ARG A 856 18.51 -30.39 22.14
C ARG A 856 17.47 -29.89 21.15
N VAL A 857 17.03 -30.70 20.20
CA VAL A 857 16.13 -30.27 19.11
C VAL A 857 14.80 -31.00 19.23
N THR A 858 13.68 -30.27 19.20
CA THR A 858 12.36 -30.91 19.18
C THR A 858 11.96 -31.18 17.74
N ILE A 859 11.65 -32.44 17.43
CA ILE A 859 11.22 -32.87 16.10
C ILE A 859 9.73 -33.21 16.16
N ILE A 860 8.93 -32.48 15.38
CA ILE A 860 7.49 -32.68 15.21
C ILE A 860 7.28 -33.46 13.91
N GLY A 861 6.99 -34.76 14.05
CA GLY A 861 6.66 -35.67 12.94
C GLY A 861 5.18 -36.05 12.88
N THR A 862 4.31 -35.33 13.60
CA THR A 862 2.89 -35.69 13.71
C THR A 862 2.14 -35.51 12.39
N THR A 863 1.28 -36.48 12.06
CA THR A 863 0.53 -36.51 10.79
C THR A 863 -0.87 -35.91 10.89
N ASP A 864 -1.26 -35.46 12.08
CA ASP A 864 -2.60 -34.96 12.42
C ASP A 864 -2.71 -33.43 12.40
N LEU A 865 -1.69 -32.70 11.91
CA LEU A 865 -1.62 -31.24 11.99
C LEU A 865 -2.85 -30.54 11.41
N ILE A 866 -3.40 -31.06 10.31
CA ILE A 866 -4.60 -30.50 9.68
C ILE A 866 -5.83 -30.72 10.56
N SER A 867 -5.92 -31.88 11.22
CA SER A 867 -6.98 -32.25 12.16
C SER A 867 -6.96 -31.40 13.44
N ARG A 868 -5.80 -30.88 13.84
CA ARG A 868 -5.67 -29.91 14.96
C ARG A 868 -6.32 -28.55 14.68
N MET A 869 -6.66 -28.28 13.42
CA MET A 869 -7.46 -27.13 12.98
C MET A 869 -8.77 -27.59 12.35
N SER A 870 -9.41 -28.58 12.97
CA SER A 870 -10.59 -29.29 12.44
C SER A 870 -11.71 -28.37 11.97
N TRP A 871 -12.02 -27.29 12.69
CA TRP A 871 -13.04 -26.31 12.28
C TRP A 871 -12.73 -25.71 10.91
N GLN A 872 -11.54 -25.10 10.76
CA GLN A 872 -11.12 -24.43 9.51
C GLN A 872 -10.94 -25.45 8.37
N ALA A 873 -10.37 -26.62 8.68
CA ALA A 873 -10.12 -27.66 7.70
C ALA A 873 -11.41 -28.29 7.16
N SER A 874 -12.39 -28.53 8.02
CA SER A 874 -13.72 -29.00 7.63
C SER A 874 -14.46 -27.95 6.80
N SER A 875 -14.39 -26.67 7.18
CA SER A 875 -15.03 -25.59 6.41
C SER A 875 -14.43 -25.42 5.01
N MET A 876 -13.11 -25.53 4.86
CA MET A 876 -12.45 -25.46 3.54
C MET A 876 -12.75 -26.72 2.70
N TYR A 877 -12.64 -27.91 3.30
CA TYR A 877 -12.97 -29.18 2.64
C TYR A 877 -14.44 -29.20 2.19
N SER A 878 -15.36 -28.79 3.05
CA SER A 878 -16.79 -28.72 2.76
C SER A 878 -17.11 -27.76 1.61
N ASN A 879 -16.40 -26.64 1.49
CA ASN A 879 -16.53 -25.75 0.33
C ASN A 879 -16.03 -26.41 -0.97
N ASN A 880 -14.90 -27.13 -0.93
CA ASN A 880 -14.44 -27.91 -2.08
C ASN A 880 -15.49 -28.95 -2.49
N MET A 881 -16.09 -29.66 -1.51
CA MET A 881 -17.12 -30.66 -1.75
C MET A 881 -18.41 -30.06 -2.29
N ALA A 882 -18.83 -28.89 -1.82
CA ALA A 882 -20.01 -28.21 -2.37
C ALA A 882 -19.80 -27.81 -3.84
N ASN A 883 -18.62 -27.29 -4.18
CA ASN A 883 -18.28 -26.96 -5.56
C ASN A 883 -18.20 -28.22 -6.44
N LEU A 884 -17.69 -29.34 -5.89
CA LEU A 884 -17.65 -30.63 -6.58
C LEU A 884 -19.07 -31.18 -6.83
N LEU A 885 -19.95 -31.10 -5.82
CA LEU A 885 -21.34 -31.50 -5.97
C LEU A 885 -22.09 -30.61 -6.97
N ASP A 886 -21.80 -29.31 -7.02
CA ASP A 886 -22.34 -28.41 -8.04
C ASP A 886 -21.87 -28.80 -9.46
N LEU A 887 -20.60 -29.23 -9.62
CA LEU A 887 -20.08 -29.75 -10.89
C LEU A 887 -20.78 -31.06 -11.30
N LEU A 888 -20.99 -31.97 -10.36
CA LEU A 888 -21.70 -33.24 -10.58
C LEU A 888 -23.22 -33.08 -10.72
N CYS A 889 -23.76 -31.87 -10.47
CA CYS A 889 -25.17 -31.54 -10.59
C CYS A 889 -25.38 -30.31 -11.50
N PRO A 890 -25.03 -30.42 -12.79
CA PRO A 890 -25.08 -29.29 -13.72
C PRO A 890 -26.49 -28.72 -13.87
N VAL A 891 -26.58 -27.41 -14.12
CA VAL A 891 -27.85 -26.75 -14.44
C VAL A 891 -28.26 -27.15 -15.86
N PRO A 892 -29.44 -27.75 -16.07
CA PRO A 892 -29.88 -28.15 -17.41
C PRO A 892 -30.06 -26.92 -18.32
N ALA A 893 -29.78 -27.10 -19.61
CA ALA A 893 -29.87 -26.04 -20.63
C ALA A 893 -31.31 -25.56 -20.89
N ASP A 894 -32.32 -26.39 -20.54
CA ASP A 894 -33.72 -26.02 -20.58
C ASP A 894 -34.12 -25.29 -19.29
N LYS A 895 -34.77 -24.13 -19.41
CA LYS A 895 -35.23 -23.30 -18.27
C LYS A 895 -36.22 -24.02 -17.35
N ASN A 896 -36.80 -25.13 -17.79
CA ASN A 896 -37.69 -25.99 -17.00
C ASN A 896 -37.04 -27.31 -16.51
N GLY A 897 -35.78 -27.57 -16.84
CA GLY A 897 -35.08 -28.78 -16.43
C GLY A 897 -34.77 -28.77 -14.93
N LYS A 898 -34.94 -29.91 -14.26
CA LYS A 898 -34.48 -30.10 -12.87
C LYS A 898 -33.01 -30.53 -12.86
N LYS A 899 -32.21 -29.97 -11.95
CA LYS A 899 -30.85 -30.48 -11.69
C LYS A 899 -30.91 -31.97 -11.37
N SER A 900 -29.92 -32.72 -11.87
CA SER A 900 -29.76 -34.15 -11.59
C SER A 900 -28.29 -34.47 -11.38
N PHE A 901 -28.01 -35.51 -10.59
CA PHE A 901 -26.66 -35.99 -10.36
C PHE A 901 -26.17 -36.79 -11.57
N VAL A 902 -25.05 -36.38 -12.16
CA VAL A 902 -24.47 -36.97 -13.37
C VAL A 902 -22.96 -37.06 -13.21
N ILE A 903 -22.42 -38.27 -13.38
CA ILE A 903 -20.97 -38.49 -13.53
C ILE A 903 -20.68 -38.44 -15.04
N ASP A 904 -20.32 -37.25 -15.52
CA ASP A 904 -19.99 -37.05 -16.92
C ASP A 904 -18.54 -37.46 -17.20
N MET A 905 -18.36 -38.64 -17.80
CA MET A 905 -17.04 -39.17 -18.14
C MET A 905 -16.38 -38.45 -19.33
N GLU A 906 -17.12 -37.58 -20.04
CA GLU A 906 -16.56 -36.69 -21.06
C GLU A 906 -15.94 -35.43 -20.44
N ASP A 907 -16.36 -35.03 -19.24
CA ASP A 907 -15.73 -33.92 -18.54
C ASP A 907 -14.34 -34.32 -18.03
N PRO A 908 -13.25 -33.65 -18.45
CA PRO A 908 -11.89 -34.01 -18.07
C PRO A 908 -11.64 -34.04 -16.55
N VAL A 909 -12.27 -33.15 -15.79
CA VAL A 909 -12.06 -33.05 -14.33
C VAL A 909 -12.74 -34.21 -13.63
N VAL A 910 -13.98 -34.52 -14.02
CA VAL A 910 -14.71 -35.69 -13.54
C VAL A 910 -13.98 -36.97 -13.94
N ARG A 911 -13.63 -37.12 -15.22
CA ARG A 911 -12.87 -38.26 -15.72
C ARG A 911 -11.53 -38.46 -15.01
N GLY A 912 -10.85 -37.37 -14.63
CA GLY A 912 -9.58 -37.40 -13.93
C GLY A 912 -9.66 -37.94 -12.51
N MET A 913 -10.73 -37.59 -11.78
CA MET A 913 -10.93 -38.02 -10.39
C MET A 913 -11.66 -39.35 -10.24
N THR A 914 -12.45 -39.77 -11.25
CA THR A 914 -13.20 -41.03 -11.18
C THR A 914 -12.26 -42.22 -11.29
N CYS A 915 -12.22 -43.04 -10.24
CA CYS A 915 -11.41 -44.25 -10.16
C CYS A 915 -12.19 -45.50 -10.61
N VAL A 916 -13.44 -45.62 -10.15
CA VAL A 916 -14.33 -46.74 -10.50
C VAL A 916 -15.66 -46.16 -10.95
N TYR A 917 -16.15 -46.63 -12.09
CA TYR A 917 -17.44 -46.22 -12.66
C TYR A 917 -18.12 -47.43 -13.29
N ASN A 918 -19.40 -47.65 -13.01
CA ASN A 918 -20.21 -48.74 -13.60
C ASN A 918 -19.54 -50.14 -13.54
N LYS A 919 -18.96 -50.50 -12.38
CA LYS A 919 -18.26 -51.79 -12.15
C LYS A 919 -16.98 -51.98 -12.98
N GLU A 920 -16.43 -50.91 -13.53
CA GLU A 920 -15.15 -50.90 -14.22
C GLU A 920 -14.17 -49.92 -13.56
N ILE A 921 -12.90 -50.34 -13.47
CA ILE A 921 -11.83 -49.46 -13.02
C ILE A 921 -11.45 -48.58 -14.19
N SER A 922 -11.67 -47.27 -14.05
CA SER A 922 -11.41 -46.26 -15.08
C SER A 922 -10.08 -45.51 -14.86
N TRP A 923 -9.38 -45.79 -13.76
CA TRP A 923 -8.05 -45.26 -13.47
C TRP A 923 -6.94 -46.12 -14.13
N PRO A 924 -5.86 -45.52 -14.68
CA PRO A 924 -5.57 -44.09 -14.77
C PRO A 924 -6.35 -43.39 -15.90
N PRO A 925 -6.61 -42.08 -15.78
CA PRO A 925 -7.19 -41.29 -16.87
C PRO A 925 -6.22 -41.15 -18.05
N PRO A 926 -6.70 -40.86 -19.27
CA PRO A 926 -5.84 -40.57 -20.42
C PRO A 926 -4.94 -39.35 -20.17
N ASP A 927 -3.72 -39.35 -20.72
CA ASP A 927 -2.73 -38.27 -20.54
C ASP A 927 -3.24 -36.87 -20.95
N SER A 928 -4.23 -36.81 -21.86
CA SER A 928 -4.85 -35.56 -22.31
C SER A 928 -5.59 -34.80 -21.21
N VAL A 929 -5.96 -35.47 -20.11
CA VAL A 929 -6.71 -34.91 -18.98
C VAL A 929 -5.82 -34.07 -18.04
N GLY A 930 -4.49 -34.29 -18.08
CA GLY A 930 -3.52 -33.66 -17.17
C GLY A 930 -2.66 -32.54 -17.76
N ARG A 931 -2.73 -32.25 -19.06
CA ARG A 931 -1.89 -31.22 -19.70
C ARG A 931 -2.47 -29.82 -19.46
N THR A 932 -1.70 -28.98 -18.80
CA THR A 932 -1.95 -27.54 -18.72
C THR A 932 -1.83 -26.92 -20.13
N SER A 933 -2.61 -25.87 -20.39
CA SER A 933 -2.60 -25.09 -21.64
C SER A 933 -1.26 -24.41 -21.96
N ALA A 934 -0.21 -24.67 -21.18
CA ALA A 934 1.12 -24.09 -21.31
C ALA A 934 1.95 -24.71 -22.47
N VAL A 935 1.52 -25.83 -23.06
CA VAL A 935 2.29 -26.55 -24.10
C VAL A 935 1.96 -26.09 -25.53
N GLN A 936 1.12 -25.06 -25.75
CA GLN A 936 1.16 -24.35 -27.03
C GLN A 936 2.42 -23.47 -27.06
N LYS A 937 3.51 -24.10 -27.47
CA LYS A 937 4.71 -23.43 -27.98
C LYS A 937 4.27 -22.61 -29.20
N ASN A 938 3.88 -21.37 -28.98
CA ASN A 938 3.70 -20.39 -30.04
C ASN A 938 5.09 -20.07 -30.59
N GLU A 939 5.54 -20.85 -31.58
CA GLU A 939 6.76 -20.61 -32.35
C GLU A 939 6.69 -19.29 -33.16
N ASP A 940 5.52 -18.63 -33.21
CA ASP A 940 5.36 -17.28 -33.76
C ASP A 940 5.57 -16.16 -32.72
N GLY A 941 5.73 -16.49 -31.43
CA GLY A 941 5.97 -15.54 -30.34
C GLY A 941 7.44 -15.13 -30.16
N GLU A 942 8.38 -15.93 -30.66
CA GLU A 942 9.82 -15.71 -30.45
C GLU A 942 10.41 -14.60 -31.34
N LYS A 943 9.66 -14.14 -32.35
CA LYS A 943 10.03 -12.95 -33.17
C LYS A 943 9.25 -11.68 -32.83
N ALA A 944 8.18 -11.78 -32.04
CA ALA A 944 7.40 -10.61 -31.60
C ALA A 944 7.73 -10.20 -30.15
N ALA A 945 8.33 -11.10 -29.35
CA ALA A 945 8.75 -10.81 -27.98
C ALA A 945 10.09 -10.06 -27.85
N SER A 946 10.82 -9.82 -28.96
CA SER A 946 12.03 -8.98 -28.92
C SER A 946 11.75 -7.47 -28.91
N ASP A 947 10.53 -7.02 -29.24
CA ASP A 947 10.24 -5.60 -29.42
C ASP A 947 9.01 -5.05 -28.65
N ALA A 948 8.39 -5.83 -27.75
CA ALA A 948 7.30 -5.35 -26.91
C ALA A 948 7.76 -5.05 -25.47
N VAL A 949 7.99 -3.75 -25.24
CA VAL A 949 8.21 -3.02 -23.99
C VAL A 949 7.97 -3.80 -22.69
N LYS A 950 9.07 -4.05 -21.97
CA LYS A 950 9.11 -4.38 -20.54
C LYS A 950 8.17 -3.46 -19.77
N SER A 951 7.16 -4.02 -19.10
CA SER A 951 6.48 -3.33 -18.02
C SER A 951 7.52 -2.99 -16.94
N PRO A 952 7.62 -1.72 -16.50
CA PRO A 952 8.63 -1.38 -15.50
C PRO A 952 8.26 -2.06 -14.17
N PRO A 953 9.25 -2.63 -13.45
CA PRO A 953 9.04 -3.08 -12.09
C PRO A 953 8.65 -1.87 -11.22
N LYS A 954 7.93 -2.13 -10.11
CA LYS A 954 7.62 -1.12 -9.08
C LYS A 954 8.86 -0.24 -8.86
N PRO A 955 8.75 1.10 -8.87
CA PRO A 955 9.89 1.95 -8.63
C PRO A 955 10.28 1.87 -7.16
N SER A 956 11.07 0.86 -6.81
CA SER A 956 12.04 0.96 -5.74
C SER A 956 13.11 1.94 -6.20
N ILE A 957 12.91 3.22 -5.94
CA ILE A 957 13.89 4.26 -6.32
C ILE A 957 15.14 4.18 -5.43
N PHE A 958 15.21 3.25 -4.45
CA PHE A 958 16.40 3.15 -3.58
C PHE A 958 16.93 1.74 -3.27
N SER A 959 16.24 0.64 -3.54
CA SER A 959 16.73 -0.70 -3.14
C SER A 959 17.55 -1.45 -4.19
N LYS A 960 18.09 -0.76 -5.22
CA LYS A 960 19.19 -1.28 -6.05
C LYS A 960 19.96 -0.16 -6.78
N ARG A 961 19.28 0.83 -7.35
CA ARG A 961 19.92 1.83 -8.22
C ARG A 961 20.78 2.92 -7.57
N VAL A 962 20.60 3.27 -6.30
CA VAL A 962 21.40 4.37 -5.70
C VAL A 962 22.79 3.90 -5.25
N PHE A 963 23.00 2.59 -5.15
CA PHE A 963 24.30 1.99 -4.82
C PHE A 963 24.82 0.97 -5.84
N ASP A 964 24.05 0.62 -6.89
CA ASP A 964 24.58 -0.08 -8.06
C ASP A 964 25.42 0.90 -8.90
N LEU A 965 26.71 1.02 -8.56
CA LEU A 965 27.77 1.77 -9.27
C LEU A 965 28.07 1.21 -10.69
N THR A 966 27.03 0.96 -11.48
CA THR A 966 27.13 0.26 -12.77
C THR A 966 27.14 1.23 -13.96
N THR A 967 26.65 2.45 -13.79
CA THR A 967 26.62 3.46 -14.85
C THR A 967 27.75 4.48 -14.68
N ILE A 968 28.58 4.67 -15.71
CA ILE A 968 29.68 5.66 -15.73
C ILE A 968 29.21 7.06 -15.28
N GLY A 969 27.98 7.45 -15.61
CA GLY A 969 27.40 8.73 -15.21
C GLY A 969 27.17 8.90 -13.70
N GLU A 970 26.81 7.83 -12.99
CA GLU A 970 26.59 7.87 -11.54
C GLU A 970 27.91 7.89 -10.77
N LEU A 971 28.92 7.17 -11.26
CA LEU A 971 30.27 7.17 -10.71
C LEU A 971 30.97 8.53 -10.93
N VAL A 972 30.75 9.14 -12.09
CA VAL A 972 31.16 10.52 -12.38
C VAL A 972 30.41 11.51 -11.50
N GLY A 973 29.09 11.36 -11.33
CA GLY A 973 28.30 12.22 -10.44
C GLY A 973 28.74 12.15 -8.97
N MET A 974 29.02 10.94 -8.48
CA MET A 974 29.53 10.70 -7.13
C MET A 974 30.95 11.26 -6.96
N ALA A 975 31.83 11.09 -7.96
CA ALA A 975 33.14 11.72 -7.97
C ALA A 975 33.05 13.25 -7.96
N PHE A 976 32.17 13.84 -8.77
CA PHE A 976 31.90 15.29 -8.74
C PHE A 976 31.38 15.74 -7.37
N PHE A 977 30.50 14.97 -6.73
CA PHE A 977 30.00 15.28 -5.40
C PHE A 977 31.11 15.24 -4.34
N PHE A 978 31.96 14.20 -4.32
CA PHE A 978 33.07 14.10 -3.38
C PHE A 978 34.18 15.12 -3.65
N ILE A 979 34.46 15.44 -4.92
CA ILE A 979 35.39 16.51 -5.29
C ILE A 979 34.82 17.86 -4.86
N PHE A 980 33.54 18.13 -5.12
CA PHE A 980 32.87 19.34 -4.67
C PHE A 980 32.90 19.47 -3.15
N MET A 981 32.57 18.40 -2.42
CA MET A 981 32.64 18.39 -0.95
C MET A 981 34.07 18.52 -0.44
N GLY A 982 35.07 17.96 -1.13
CA GLY A 982 36.48 18.12 -0.83
C GLY A 982 36.97 19.57 -1.03
N ILE A 983 36.52 20.24 -2.11
CA ILE A 983 36.78 21.66 -2.35
C ILE A 983 36.08 22.52 -1.29
N VAL A 984 34.82 22.25 -0.99
CA VAL A 984 34.08 22.94 0.07
C VAL A 984 34.78 22.76 1.42
N ALA A 985 35.21 21.54 1.77
CA ALA A 985 35.94 21.29 3.01
C ALA A 985 37.32 21.98 3.06
N ALA A 986 37.98 22.16 1.91
CA ALA A 986 39.29 22.80 1.83
C ALA A 986 39.24 24.33 1.90
N TYR A 987 38.15 24.95 1.42
CA TYR A 987 38.06 26.41 1.26
C TYR A 987 36.94 27.07 2.07
N ALA A 988 35.96 26.31 2.58
CA ALA A 988 34.86 26.86 3.35
C ALA A 988 35.12 26.81 4.87
N PRO A 989 34.55 27.75 5.64
CA PRO A 989 34.64 27.74 7.09
C PRO A 989 34.05 26.47 7.71
N VAL A 990 34.64 25.99 8.82
CA VAL A 990 34.17 24.80 9.55
C VAL A 990 32.69 24.90 9.94
N SER A 991 32.24 26.09 10.36
CA SER A 991 30.85 26.36 10.70
C SER A 991 29.88 26.11 9.53
N PHE A 992 30.26 26.51 8.32
CA PHE A 992 29.46 26.24 7.11
C PHE A 992 29.43 24.75 6.78
N VAL A 993 30.57 24.06 6.89
CA VAL A 993 30.64 22.60 6.64
C VAL A 993 29.74 21.84 7.61
N VAL A 994 29.69 22.23 8.89
CA VAL A 994 28.80 21.63 9.89
C VAL A 994 27.32 21.88 9.55
N GLN A 995 26.94 23.10 9.16
CA GLN A 995 25.57 23.40 8.74
C GLN A 995 25.17 22.64 7.46
N LEU A 996 26.09 22.52 6.51
CA LEU A 996 25.91 21.74 5.29
C LEU A 996 25.70 20.25 5.61
N LEU A 997 26.44 19.72 6.57
CA LEU A 997 26.24 18.36 7.06
C LEU A 997 24.85 18.17 7.68
N TYR A 998 24.39 19.11 8.52
CA TYR A 998 23.03 19.06 9.07
C TYR A 998 21.96 19.10 7.98
N PHE A 999 22.12 19.95 6.97
CA PHE A 999 21.23 20.00 5.81
C PHE A 999 21.18 18.65 5.09
N ILE A 1000 22.33 18.06 4.76
CA ILE A 1000 22.39 16.77 4.03
C ILE A 1000 21.77 15.63 4.85
N LEU A 1001 22.15 15.49 6.13
CA LEU A 1001 21.64 14.43 7.01
C LEU A 1001 20.13 14.57 7.25
N ALA A 1002 19.65 15.80 7.47
CA ALA A 1002 18.22 16.08 7.61
C ALA A 1002 17.48 15.75 6.31
N GLY A 1003 18.07 16.03 5.15
CA GLY A 1003 17.51 15.66 3.86
C GLY A 1003 17.35 14.16 3.67
N PHE A 1004 18.38 13.37 4.01
CA PHE A 1004 18.30 11.90 3.99
C PHE A 1004 17.25 11.36 4.95
N LEU A 1005 17.21 11.87 6.18
CA LEU A 1005 16.20 11.44 7.16
C LEU A 1005 14.79 11.79 6.68
N GLY A 1006 14.58 13.01 6.19
CA GLY A 1006 13.31 13.46 5.61
C GLY A 1006 12.88 12.57 4.45
N TYR A 1007 13.82 12.11 3.62
CA TYR A 1007 13.54 11.19 2.52
C TYR A 1007 12.90 9.89 3.01
N TYR A 1008 13.50 9.23 4.01
CA TYR A 1008 12.98 7.95 4.53
C TYR A 1008 11.63 8.11 5.23
N LEU A 1009 11.42 9.20 5.98
CA LEU A 1009 10.19 9.43 6.72
C LEU A 1009 8.98 9.62 5.79
N ILE A 1010 9.20 10.21 4.62
CA ILE A 1010 8.13 10.65 3.72
C ILE A 1010 7.75 9.57 2.72
N TRP A 1011 8.72 8.76 2.29
CA TRP A 1011 8.45 7.57 1.48
C TRP A 1011 7.54 6.54 2.16
N ALA A 1012 7.50 6.53 3.50
CA ALA A 1012 6.65 5.64 4.26
C ALA A 1012 5.17 6.07 4.35
N VAL A 1013 4.79 7.23 3.79
CA VAL A 1013 3.46 7.81 3.96
C VAL A 1013 2.44 7.19 3.01
N GLU A 1014 1.31 6.73 3.56
CA GLU A 1014 0.18 6.22 2.80
C GLU A 1014 -0.41 7.28 1.83
N PRO A 1015 -0.78 6.92 0.58
CA PRO A 1015 -1.31 7.88 -0.40
C PRO A 1015 -2.53 8.69 0.07
N ALA A 1016 -3.35 8.10 0.95
CA ALA A 1016 -4.50 8.76 1.55
C ALA A 1016 -4.13 10.00 2.39
N LEU A 1017 -2.87 10.09 2.86
CA LEU A 1017 -2.37 11.16 3.70
C LEU A 1017 -1.51 12.18 2.94
N PHE A 1018 -1.41 12.13 1.61
CA PHE A 1018 -0.63 13.11 0.85
C PHE A 1018 -1.13 14.56 0.99
N SER A 1019 -2.46 14.80 1.04
CA SER A 1019 -3.00 16.15 1.31
C SER A 1019 -2.62 16.65 2.71
N PRO A 1020 -2.91 15.89 3.79
CA PRO A 1020 -2.48 16.24 5.14
C PRO A 1020 -0.97 16.42 5.28
N LEU A 1021 -0.16 15.58 4.61
CA LEU A 1021 1.29 15.66 4.62
C LEU A 1021 1.80 16.94 3.96
N MET A 1022 1.25 17.31 2.79
CA MET A 1022 1.59 18.55 2.10
C MET A 1022 1.28 19.75 3.00
N SER A 1023 0.07 19.81 3.55
CA SER A 1023 -0.34 20.90 4.46
C SER A 1023 0.52 20.94 5.74
N THR A 1024 0.85 19.80 6.32
CA THR A 1024 1.72 19.73 7.50
C THR A 1024 3.14 20.18 7.17
N SER A 1025 3.70 19.74 6.03
CA SER A 1025 5.03 20.15 5.58
C SER A 1025 5.10 21.66 5.37
N ASN A 1026 4.06 22.26 4.78
CA ASN A 1026 3.96 23.73 4.67
C ASN A 1026 3.97 24.37 6.06
N SER A 1027 3.23 23.81 7.01
CA SER A 1027 3.17 24.32 8.39
C SER A 1027 4.54 24.26 9.08
N LEU A 1028 5.29 23.18 8.87
CA LEU A 1028 6.67 23.00 9.35
C LEU A 1028 7.63 24.02 8.72
N SER A 1029 7.45 24.36 7.44
CA SER A 1029 8.24 25.42 6.77
C SER A 1029 8.04 26.80 7.42
N GLY A 1030 6.91 26.98 8.11
CA GLY A 1030 6.62 28.15 8.94
C GLY A 1030 7.61 28.35 10.09
N VAL A 1031 8.52 27.40 10.35
CA VAL A 1031 9.68 27.57 11.25
C VAL A 1031 10.54 28.76 10.87
N VAL A 1032 10.45 29.25 9.63
CA VAL A 1032 11.03 30.53 9.20
C VAL A 1032 10.67 31.67 10.15
N ILE A 1033 9.55 31.63 10.88
CA ILE A 1033 9.20 32.58 11.94
C ILE A 1033 10.33 32.85 12.94
N LEU A 1034 11.21 31.87 13.19
CA LEU A 1034 12.38 32.02 14.06
C LEU A 1034 13.37 33.06 13.51
N GLY A 1035 13.54 33.14 12.19
CA GLY A 1035 14.38 34.16 11.55
C GLY A 1035 13.82 35.56 11.75
N GLY A 1036 12.51 35.74 11.60
CA GLY A 1036 11.81 36.96 11.96
C GLY A 1036 12.00 37.36 13.44
N ILE A 1037 11.91 36.40 14.37
CA ILE A 1037 12.18 36.63 15.81
C ILE A 1037 13.61 37.15 16.02
N LEU A 1038 14.59 36.52 15.36
CA LEU A 1038 15.99 36.96 15.41
C LEU A 1038 16.15 38.42 14.93
N MET A 1039 15.43 38.83 13.90
CA MET A 1039 15.52 40.20 13.36
C MET A 1039 14.81 41.24 14.22
N VAL A 1040 13.75 40.86 14.92
CA VAL A 1040 13.05 41.75 15.86
C VAL A 1040 13.95 42.15 17.04
N SER A 1041 15.02 41.40 17.32
CA SER A 1041 16.05 41.75 18.33
C SER A 1041 16.92 42.97 17.96
N THR A 1042 16.80 43.49 16.74
CA THR A 1042 17.50 44.72 16.31
C THR A 1042 16.84 45.98 16.90
N PRO A 1043 17.57 47.12 16.97
CA PRO A 1043 17.03 48.35 17.56
C PRO A 1043 15.67 48.74 16.95
N ARG A 1044 14.72 49.11 17.82
CA ARG A 1044 13.34 49.45 17.42
C ARG A 1044 13.34 50.59 16.39
N GLY A 1045 12.52 50.45 15.35
CA GLY A 1045 12.36 51.46 14.29
C GLY A 1045 13.38 51.37 13.16
N THR A 1046 14.35 50.45 13.22
CA THR A 1046 15.19 50.11 12.06
C THR A 1046 14.38 49.37 11.00
N ALA A 1047 14.81 49.44 9.73
CA ALA A 1047 14.16 48.72 8.64
C ALA A 1047 14.16 47.19 8.87
N THR A 1048 15.25 46.66 9.44
CA THR A 1048 15.39 45.25 9.83
C THR A 1048 14.37 44.84 10.89
N ASN A 1049 14.17 45.66 11.93
CA ASN A 1049 13.18 45.41 12.96
C ASN A 1049 11.75 45.38 12.37
N VAL A 1050 11.40 46.34 11.51
CA VAL A 1050 10.08 46.41 10.87
C VAL A 1050 9.86 45.22 9.93
N LEU A 1051 10.83 44.88 9.11
CA LEU A 1051 10.76 43.72 8.21
C LEU A 1051 10.69 42.41 8.99
N GLY A 1052 11.38 42.31 10.13
CA GLY A 1052 11.27 41.19 11.06
C GLY A 1052 9.84 41.03 11.61
N CYS A 1053 9.20 42.12 12.04
CA CYS A 1053 7.80 42.09 12.48
C CYS A 1053 6.85 41.60 11.36
N VAL A 1054 7.05 42.10 10.12
CA VAL A 1054 6.25 41.66 8.97
C VAL A 1054 6.53 40.19 8.62
N ALA A 1055 7.79 39.75 8.67
CA ALA A 1055 8.17 38.36 8.44
C ALA A 1055 7.51 37.44 9.47
N ILE A 1056 7.49 37.81 10.76
CA ILE A 1056 6.76 37.08 11.80
C ILE A 1056 5.27 37.00 11.47
N SER A 1057 4.62 38.12 11.11
CA SER A 1057 3.19 38.10 10.74
C SER A 1057 2.92 37.17 9.57
N VAL A 1058 3.72 37.24 8.50
CA VAL A 1058 3.53 36.43 7.30
C VAL A 1058 3.82 34.95 7.57
N ALA A 1059 4.89 34.63 8.30
CA ALA A 1059 5.20 33.26 8.71
C ALA A 1059 4.12 32.67 9.62
N ALA A 1060 3.53 33.48 10.52
CA ALA A 1060 2.44 33.05 11.39
C ALA A 1060 1.17 32.67 10.59
N ILE A 1061 0.87 33.31 9.46
CA ILE A 1061 -0.23 32.87 8.59
C ILE A 1061 -0.01 31.41 8.17
N ASN A 1062 1.22 31.07 7.75
CA ASN A 1062 1.59 29.72 7.33
C ASN A 1062 1.55 28.72 8.50
N VAL A 1063 2.13 29.05 9.65
CA VAL A 1063 2.17 28.17 10.84
C VAL A 1063 0.76 27.86 11.32
N PHE A 1064 0.00 28.89 11.71
CA PHE A 1064 -1.29 28.70 12.37
C PHE A 1064 -2.37 28.25 11.39
N GLY A 1065 -2.38 28.84 10.18
CA GLY A 1065 -3.32 28.44 9.13
C GLY A 1065 -3.05 27.03 8.63
N GLY A 1066 -1.79 26.70 8.34
CA GLY A 1066 -1.38 25.38 7.87
C GLY A 1066 -1.70 24.28 8.88
N PHE A 1067 -1.37 24.49 10.16
CA PHE A 1067 -1.67 23.46 11.16
C PHE A 1067 -3.18 23.31 11.38
N ALA A 1068 -3.95 24.40 11.37
CA ALA A 1068 -5.42 24.32 11.48
C ALA A 1068 -6.05 23.56 10.31
N VAL A 1069 -5.60 23.80 9.08
CA VAL A 1069 -6.06 23.06 7.89
C VAL A 1069 -5.72 21.58 8.01
N SER A 1070 -4.46 21.26 8.37
CA SER A 1070 -3.99 19.88 8.48
C SER A 1070 -4.79 19.11 9.54
N TYR A 1071 -5.02 19.73 10.70
CA TYR A 1071 -5.82 19.15 11.77
C TYR A 1071 -7.27 18.89 11.33
N ARG A 1072 -7.88 19.84 10.63
CA ARG A 1072 -9.25 19.72 10.10
C ARG A 1072 -9.36 18.55 9.11
N MET A 1073 -8.40 18.39 8.19
CA MET A 1073 -8.37 17.24 7.28
C MET A 1073 -8.27 15.92 8.04
N LEU A 1074 -7.39 15.83 9.05
CA LEU A 1074 -7.14 14.60 9.81
C LEU A 1074 -8.32 14.18 10.69
N LEU A 1075 -9.13 15.13 11.18
CA LEU A 1075 -10.34 14.83 11.96
C LEU A 1075 -11.43 14.11 11.16
N MET A 1076 -11.40 14.23 9.83
CA MET A 1076 -12.41 13.63 8.94
C MET A 1076 -12.19 12.13 8.76
N PHE A 1077 -10.95 11.65 8.92
CA PHE A 1077 -10.66 10.22 8.88
C PHE A 1077 -11.21 9.52 10.13
N LYS A 1078 -12.30 8.77 9.95
CA LYS A 1078 -12.97 7.95 10.97
C LYS A 1078 -12.99 6.49 10.54
N LYS A 1079 -12.73 5.59 11.48
CA LYS A 1079 -12.89 4.14 11.30
C LYS A 1079 -14.36 3.76 11.42
N GLU A 1080 -14.81 2.77 10.65
CA GLU A 1080 -16.11 2.14 10.87
C GLU A 1080 -16.16 1.60 12.31
N LYS A 1081 -17.18 1.99 13.09
CA LYS A 1081 -17.51 1.28 14.34
C LYS A 1081 -18.17 -0.02 13.91
N GLN A 1082 -17.47 -1.15 14.03
CA GLN A 1082 -18.09 -2.46 13.86
C GLN A 1082 -19.24 -2.58 14.87
N SER A 1083 -20.47 -2.63 14.36
CA SER A 1083 -21.71 -2.71 15.14
C SER A 1083 -22.19 -4.13 15.30
#